data_AF-A0A8I1MBM5-F1
#
_entry.id   AF-A0A8I1MBM5-F1
#
_cell.length_a   1.000
_cell.length_b   1.000
_cell.length_c   1.000
_cell.angle_alpha   90.00
_cell.angle_beta   90.00
_cell.angle_gamma   90.00
#
_symmetry.space_group_name_H-M   'P 1'
#
loop_
_entity.id
_entity.type
_entity.pdbx_description
1 polymer ?
#
loop_
_entity_poly.entity_id
_entity_poly.type
_entity_poly.pdbx_seq_one_letter_code
_entity_poly.pdbx_strand_id
1 'polypeptide(L)'
;METKQKPTIIFIHGTMGSALRKNGVKLWPAYLGKKTDYKKILTPVTENDGIEPYRLFNTYLPLKRHLLCLDYKVVDFLYDWRKNNLDHLLLLKQKIEEIDSEEVIIMAHSMGGILAKLCLNKYKNEPFINKVIKLITIGTPWKGSMDAIKILKYGSKVPEKPGIVTFINKEETKLISTFFPSVYQLLPNQSYIDYLKKSTTLPYSFNGTYYYDTELFFKEVLHAEFTHDYSATFNEFFELLSQTLPTSIEHHEIIGCGIPTISVISEKSNKEPYALWDDGDGTVPLLSSFSNIDNNIQSDKYFSYLVYKKGHNFLPSYPEVYTLIEQIIKDNKQLAETPTISFNTHSDNYKKFNGYIQKVACPVEVSISDNEGKVIYGHIDAMSEEEIKDIANTEHNVTILGSTTYIVYDQEDDTSIENYNELIIDAYDEGPTSISIDKFENGNIIKREAFDTFNITPKKQARVKLKSDVTSSSLTIYEDDESIETRELKKIEFDESKITLPITTLEINGEFVVNYEEDENNNKIYLVKKEATLTVQAIQQGSFNVHETHITINNTKMVLNKEDSINLDKSLLKPGFNEIQFYTVDVFDNTEKIKSIYIYFVETAYEKIQFYFTDKHYIIKIQKDAFYDKMLREFKLSEIPPTLNFDLEEGVVGYDVVYQNVKRNLEIELQDVFGDSKQENIIVDEVKIKEIIRGSATIDKLLTVVKEFNITNPSYKFGMKDTGNKGRYTTPKQESLDACTSVEISDDLFDIKFVKTLKYDVRFSVITEKINIAKQHTYRFMFTVRDYSSNLYVDNFNLEAILEFKVNDKLYQETFVISYIVDLETYAFTIDLENVKKYLSGFWKNGKTQLIDGEITIKNKANNIAIRHLLITIENE
;
A
#
# COMPACT_ATOMS: atom_id res chain seq x y z
N MET A 1 -39.92 -48.97 -42.05
CA MET A 1 -39.23 -47.67 -41.89
C MET A 1 -39.09 -47.45 -40.40
N GLU A 2 -37.92 -47.78 -39.84
CA GLU A 2 -37.61 -47.42 -38.46
C GLU A 2 -37.54 -45.90 -38.39
N THR A 3 -38.42 -45.30 -37.58
CA THR A 3 -38.35 -43.88 -37.26
C THR A 3 -37.06 -43.66 -36.48
N LYS A 4 -36.03 -43.13 -37.14
CA LYS A 4 -34.76 -42.75 -36.50
C LYS A 4 -35.10 -41.88 -35.28
N GLN A 5 -34.65 -42.31 -34.10
CA GLN A 5 -34.94 -41.62 -32.84
C GLN A 5 -34.35 -40.20 -32.91
N LYS A 6 -35.13 -39.18 -32.52
CA LYS A 6 -34.63 -37.79 -32.48
C LYS A 6 -33.43 -37.70 -31.52
N PRO A 7 -32.40 -36.88 -31.84
CA PRO A 7 -31.28 -36.68 -30.95
C PRO A 7 -31.73 -36.09 -29.62
N THR A 8 -31.02 -36.43 -28.54
CA THR A 8 -31.21 -35.78 -27.23
C THR A 8 -30.39 -34.51 -27.17
N ILE A 9 -30.98 -33.42 -26.70
CA ILE A 9 -30.32 -32.13 -26.54
C ILE A 9 -29.86 -31.98 -25.10
N ILE A 10 -28.56 -31.71 -24.89
CA ILE A 10 -28.06 -31.24 -23.60
C ILE A 10 -27.99 -29.73 -23.64
N PHE A 11 -28.62 -29.06 -22.69
CA PHE A 11 -28.55 -27.60 -22.54
C PHE A 11 -27.58 -27.22 -21.41
N ILE A 12 -26.59 -26.39 -21.73
CA ILE A 12 -25.57 -25.87 -20.80
C ILE A 12 -25.74 -24.36 -20.68
N HIS A 13 -26.01 -23.89 -19.46
CA HIS A 13 -26.25 -22.47 -19.19
C HIS A 13 -24.95 -21.65 -19.14
N GLY A 14 -25.09 -20.32 -19.23
CA GLY A 14 -23.97 -19.38 -19.04
C GLY A 14 -23.69 -19.08 -17.57
N THR A 15 -22.78 -18.15 -17.33
CA THR A 15 -22.49 -17.62 -15.98
C THR A 15 -23.78 -17.17 -15.29
N MET A 16 -23.96 -17.54 -14.03
CA MET A 16 -25.15 -17.21 -13.23
C MET A 16 -26.48 -17.74 -13.79
N GLY A 17 -26.44 -18.66 -14.76
CA GLY A 17 -27.63 -19.25 -15.39
C GLY A 17 -28.36 -20.33 -14.55
N SER A 18 -27.74 -20.79 -13.45
CA SER A 18 -28.33 -21.72 -12.50
C SER A 18 -28.52 -21.10 -11.11
N ALA A 19 -29.61 -21.49 -10.45
CA ALA A 19 -29.84 -21.21 -9.05
C ALA A 19 -28.99 -22.13 -8.18
N LEU A 20 -28.37 -21.58 -7.13
CA LEU A 20 -27.51 -22.30 -6.19
C LEU A 20 -28.22 -22.49 -4.85
N ARG A 21 -27.94 -23.60 -4.18
CA ARG A 21 -28.43 -23.91 -2.83
C ARG A 21 -27.35 -24.61 -2.00
N LYS A 22 -27.49 -24.58 -0.67
CA LYS A 22 -26.65 -25.32 0.28
C LYS A 22 -27.54 -25.95 1.33
N ASN A 23 -27.39 -27.25 1.57
CA ASN A 23 -28.23 -28.02 2.50
C ASN A 23 -29.74 -27.80 2.27
N GLY A 24 -30.17 -27.75 1.00
CA GLY A 24 -31.57 -27.49 0.62
C GLY A 24 -32.01 -26.02 0.71
N VAL A 25 -31.19 -25.11 1.24
CA VAL A 25 -31.50 -23.67 1.36
C VAL A 25 -30.99 -22.90 0.15
N LYS A 26 -31.87 -22.14 -0.49
CA LYS A 26 -31.54 -21.29 -1.64
C LYS A 26 -30.48 -20.24 -1.26
N LEU A 27 -29.38 -20.18 -2.02
CA LEU A 27 -28.32 -19.19 -1.87
C LEU A 27 -28.33 -18.15 -2.99
N TRP A 28 -28.58 -18.59 -4.23
CA TRP A 28 -28.60 -17.71 -5.41
C TRP A 28 -29.85 -17.97 -6.27
N PRO A 29 -30.62 -16.93 -6.65
CA PRO A 29 -30.57 -15.56 -6.14
C PRO A 29 -31.22 -15.45 -4.75
N ALA A 30 -30.67 -14.65 -3.84
CA ALA A 30 -31.31 -14.35 -2.56
C ALA A 30 -32.36 -13.24 -2.74
N TYR A 31 -33.50 -13.31 -2.05
CA TYR A 31 -34.52 -12.24 -2.08
C TYR A 31 -34.10 -11.08 -1.15
N LEU A 32 -34.20 -9.84 -1.63
CA LEU A 32 -33.91 -8.60 -0.90
C LEU A 32 -34.76 -8.47 0.38
N GLY A 33 -34.15 -8.02 1.49
CA GLY A 33 -34.85 -7.66 2.73
C GLY A 33 -34.04 -7.80 4.03
N LYS A 34 -32.89 -8.49 4.00
CA LYS A 34 -31.87 -8.39 5.05
C LYS A 34 -30.53 -8.11 4.38
N LYS A 35 -29.62 -7.44 5.09
CA LYS A 35 -28.19 -7.34 4.74
C LYS A 35 -27.59 -8.76 4.66
N THR A 36 -27.90 -9.51 3.60
CA THR A 36 -27.27 -10.80 3.32
C THR A 36 -25.88 -10.50 2.83
N ASP A 37 -24.91 -10.74 3.70
CA ASP A 37 -23.50 -10.65 3.41
C ASP A 37 -23.15 -11.73 2.36
N TYR A 38 -23.24 -11.39 1.07
CA TYR A 38 -22.95 -12.31 -0.04
C TYR A 38 -21.54 -12.86 0.03
N LYS A 39 -20.60 -12.10 0.59
CA LYS A 39 -19.25 -12.60 0.87
C LYS A 39 -19.32 -13.82 1.78
N LYS A 40 -20.06 -13.79 2.89
CA LYS A 40 -20.21 -14.99 3.75
C LYS A 40 -20.93 -16.16 3.08
N ILE A 41 -21.80 -15.90 2.10
CA ILE A 41 -22.66 -16.91 1.50
C ILE A 41 -22.01 -17.60 0.31
N LEU A 42 -21.38 -16.80 -0.56
CA LEU A 42 -20.82 -17.24 -1.83
C LEU A 42 -19.31 -17.44 -1.78
N THR A 43 -18.63 -17.03 -0.70
CA THR A 43 -17.17 -17.16 -0.53
C THR A 43 -16.79 -17.79 0.81
N PRO A 44 -15.59 -18.39 0.94
CA PRO A 44 -14.67 -18.73 -0.15
C PRO A 44 -15.24 -19.88 -1.01
N VAL A 45 -14.79 -19.97 -2.26
CA VAL A 45 -15.09 -21.11 -3.12
C VAL A 45 -14.08 -22.21 -2.82
N THR A 46 -14.56 -23.38 -2.44
CA THR A 46 -13.72 -24.58 -2.21
C THR A 46 -14.40 -25.78 -2.86
N GLU A 47 -13.63 -26.84 -3.15
CA GLU A 47 -14.18 -28.07 -3.74
C GLU A 47 -15.38 -28.60 -2.94
N ASN A 48 -15.31 -28.53 -1.61
CA ASN A 48 -16.29 -29.10 -0.67
C ASN A 48 -17.14 -28.05 0.07
N ASP A 49 -17.41 -26.90 -0.56
CA ASP A 49 -18.23 -25.85 0.04
C ASP A 49 -19.71 -26.23 0.28
N GLY A 50 -20.14 -27.39 -0.24
CA GLY A 50 -21.48 -27.96 -0.07
C GLY A 50 -22.57 -27.21 -0.85
N ILE A 51 -22.17 -26.39 -1.83
CA ILE A 51 -23.07 -25.64 -2.69
C ILE A 51 -23.33 -26.46 -3.95
N GLU A 52 -24.60 -26.58 -4.32
CA GLU A 52 -25.02 -27.31 -5.51
C GLU A 52 -25.98 -26.47 -6.38
N PRO A 53 -25.88 -26.57 -7.70
CA PRO A 53 -26.84 -25.99 -8.62
C PRO A 53 -28.09 -26.87 -8.68
N TYR A 54 -29.28 -26.27 -8.70
CA TYR A 54 -30.54 -27.06 -8.63
C TYR A 54 -31.62 -26.68 -9.63
N ARG A 55 -31.54 -25.51 -10.28
CA ARG A 55 -32.56 -25.07 -11.25
C ARG A 55 -32.00 -24.11 -12.29
N LEU A 56 -32.47 -24.25 -13.52
CA LEU A 56 -32.21 -23.31 -14.61
C LEU A 56 -33.02 -22.00 -14.47
N PHE A 57 -32.45 -20.88 -14.90
CA PHE A 57 -33.13 -19.58 -14.88
C PHE A 57 -34.20 -19.44 -15.96
N ASN A 58 -35.14 -18.51 -15.72
CA ASN A 58 -36.32 -18.33 -16.57
C ASN A 58 -35.98 -17.79 -17.97
N THR A 59 -34.84 -17.12 -18.16
CA THR A 59 -34.40 -16.60 -19.46
C THR A 59 -34.30 -17.70 -20.53
N TYR A 60 -34.03 -18.95 -20.13
CA TYR A 60 -33.88 -20.08 -21.04
C TYR A 60 -35.20 -20.82 -21.33
N LEU A 61 -36.29 -20.47 -20.65
CA LEU A 61 -37.58 -21.16 -20.80
C LEU A 61 -38.18 -21.04 -22.20
N PRO A 62 -38.12 -19.89 -22.92
CA PRO A 62 -38.68 -19.79 -24.27
C PRO A 62 -38.09 -20.82 -25.24
N LEU A 63 -36.75 -20.87 -25.37
CA LEU A 63 -36.06 -21.86 -26.19
C LEU A 63 -36.33 -23.29 -25.74
N LYS A 64 -36.27 -23.57 -24.42
CA LYS A 64 -36.55 -24.92 -23.92
C LYS A 64 -37.98 -25.37 -24.25
N ARG A 65 -38.97 -24.50 -24.04
CA ARG A 65 -40.37 -24.77 -24.39
C ARG A 65 -40.54 -24.99 -25.89
N HIS A 66 -39.89 -24.17 -26.72
CA HIS A 66 -39.89 -24.34 -28.18
C HIS A 66 -39.42 -25.75 -28.58
N LEU A 67 -38.28 -26.20 -28.06
CA LEU A 67 -37.72 -27.52 -28.35
C LEU A 67 -38.59 -28.67 -27.83
N LEU A 68 -39.17 -28.52 -26.63
CA LEU A 68 -40.10 -29.51 -26.06
C LEU A 68 -41.39 -29.62 -26.88
N CYS A 69 -41.93 -28.50 -27.39
CA CYS A 69 -43.09 -28.49 -28.29
C CYS A 69 -42.81 -29.18 -29.64
N LEU A 70 -41.54 -29.29 -30.02
CA LEU A 70 -41.08 -30.03 -31.19
C LEU A 70 -40.75 -31.50 -30.87
N ASP A 71 -41.15 -32.01 -29.71
CA ASP A 71 -40.90 -33.36 -29.19
C ASP A 71 -39.40 -33.74 -29.08
N TYR A 72 -38.51 -32.77 -28.84
CA TYR A 72 -37.12 -33.08 -28.47
C TYR A 72 -37.00 -33.38 -26.98
N LYS A 73 -36.16 -34.35 -26.62
CA LYS A 73 -35.72 -34.55 -25.23
C LYS A 73 -34.63 -33.53 -24.89
N VAL A 74 -34.90 -32.63 -23.96
CA VAL A 74 -33.94 -31.62 -23.49
C VAL A 74 -33.52 -31.94 -22.05
N VAL A 75 -32.22 -32.16 -21.85
CA VAL A 75 -31.58 -32.47 -20.57
C VAL A 75 -30.76 -31.26 -20.13
N ASP A 76 -31.06 -30.72 -18.94
CA ASP A 76 -30.28 -29.61 -18.40
C ASP A 76 -28.98 -30.14 -17.78
N PHE A 77 -27.85 -29.51 -18.12
CA PHE A 77 -26.60 -29.65 -17.38
C PHE A 77 -26.42 -28.42 -16.48
N LEU A 78 -26.69 -28.61 -15.20
CA LEU A 78 -26.55 -27.57 -14.19
C LEU A 78 -25.19 -27.70 -13.52
N TYR A 79 -24.44 -26.60 -13.47
CA TYR A 79 -23.13 -26.54 -12.84
C TYR A 79 -22.98 -25.30 -11.95
N ASP A 80 -21.99 -25.32 -11.06
CA ASP A 80 -21.68 -24.19 -10.19
C ASP A 80 -20.80 -23.20 -10.94
N TRP A 81 -21.43 -22.16 -11.47
CA TRP A 81 -20.78 -21.14 -12.31
C TRP A 81 -19.70 -20.32 -11.59
N ARG A 82 -19.46 -20.52 -10.29
CA ARG A 82 -18.38 -19.87 -9.53
C ARG A 82 -17.05 -20.64 -9.61
N LYS A 83 -17.10 -21.96 -9.79
CA LYS A 83 -15.94 -22.85 -9.71
C LYS A 83 -15.13 -22.85 -11.02
N ASN A 84 -13.94 -23.43 -10.97
CA ASN A 84 -13.10 -23.60 -12.16
C ASN A 84 -13.85 -24.45 -13.20
N ASN A 85 -13.86 -24.05 -14.46
CA ASN A 85 -14.54 -24.79 -15.52
C ASN A 85 -14.02 -26.23 -15.66
N LEU A 86 -12.74 -26.47 -15.35
CA LEU A 86 -12.11 -27.79 -15.39
C LEU A 86 -12.72 -28.79 -14.40
N ASP A 87 -13.26 -28.30 -13.26
CA ASP A 87 -13.84 -29.13 -12.20
C ASP A 87 -15.14 -29.82 -12.65
N HIS A 88 -15.80 -29.28 -13.68
CA HIS A 88 -17.10 -29.76 -14.14
C HIS A 88 -17.02 -30.75 -15.32
N LEU A 89 -15.83 -30.94 -15.91
CA LEU A 89 -15.67 -31.71 -17.15
C LEU A 89 -16.05 -33.18 -16.97
N LEU A 90 -15.64 -33.80 -15.85
CA LEU A 90 -15.99 -35.18 -15.55
C LEU A 90 -17.51 -35.36 -15.40
N LEU A 91 -18.17 -34.40 -14.76
CA LEU A 91 -19.61 -34.43 -14.53
C LEU A 91 -20.38 -34.28 -15.86
N LEU A 92 -19.90 -33.42 -16.77
CA LEU A 92 -20.48 -33.27 -18.11
C LEU A 92 -20.29 -34.55 -18.95
N LYS A 93 -19.09 -35.15 -18.91
CA LYS A 93 -18.83 -36.45 -19.54
C LYS A 93 -19.82 -37.51 -19.08
N GLN A 94 -19.95 -37.71 -17.77
CA GLN A 94 -20.88 -38.68 -17.18
C GLN A 94 -22.31 -38.42 -17.63
N LYS A 95 -22.73 -37.14 -17.67
CA LYS A 95 -24.07 -36.77 -18.12
C LYS A 95 -24.35 -37.13 -19.57
N ILE A 96 -23.36 -37.00 -20.46
CA ILE A 96 -23.46 -37.39 -21.87
C ILE A 96 -23.52 -38.92 -21.99
N GLU A 97 -22.71 -39.64 -21.22
CA GLU A 97 -22.65 -41.10 -21.23
C GLU A 97 -23.97 -41.75 -20.77
N GLU A 98 -24.64 -41.16 -19.78
CA GLU A 98 -25.95 -41.57 -19.26
C GLU A 98 -27.12 -41.39 -20.25
N ILE A 99 -26.91 -40.72 -21.38
CA ILE A 99 -27.95 -40.53 -22.38
C ILE A 99 -28.10 -41.79 -23.24
N ASP A 100 -29.29 -42.37 -23.18
CA ASP A 100 -29.70 -43.56 -23.95
C ASP A 100 -29.78 -43.32 -25.48
N SER A 101 -29.72 -42.07 -25.94
CA SER A 101 -29.74 -41.71 -27.36
C SER A 101 -28.41 -42.00 -28.04
N GLU A 102 -28.46 -42.48 -29.29
CA GLU A 102 -27.27 -42.67 -30.14
C GLU A 102 -26.67 -41.33 -30.58
N GLU A 103 -27.52 -40.32 -30.79
CA GLU A 103 -27.12 -38.97 -31.21
C GLU A 103 -27.44 -37.95 -30.11
N VAL A 104 -26.47 -37.09 -29.82
CA VAL A 104 -26.53 -36.01 -28.83
C VAL A 104 -26.14 -34.69 -29.49
N ILE A 105 -26.95 -33.66 -29.22
CA ILE A 105 -26.64 -32.27 -29.58
C ILE A 105 -26.33 -31.52 -28.29
N ILE A 106 -25.18 -30.88 -28.22
CA ILE A 106 -24.84 -29.98 -27.10
C ILE A 106 -25.24 -28.58 -27.52
N MET A 107 -26.07 -27.93 -26.71
CA MET A 107 -26.47 -26.55 -26.85
C MET A 107 -25.99 -25.76 -25.65
N ALA A 108 -25.24 -24.70 -25.88
CA ALA A 108 -24.53 -24.03 -24.81
C ALA A 108 -24.57 -22.51 -24.96
N HIS A 109 -24.84 -21.80 -23.87
CA HIS A 109 -24.89 -20.34 -23.85
C HIS A 109 -23.68 -19.76 -23.10
N SER A 110 -23.07 -18.70 -23.65
CA SER A 110 -21.99 -17.94 -23.00
C SER A 110 -20.88 -18.85 -22.48
N MET A 111 -20.48 -18.75 -21.21
CA MET A 111 -19.46 -19.62 -20.58
C MET A 111 -19.76 -21.12 -20.70
N GLY A 112 -21.03 -21.52 -20.87
CA GLY A 112 -21.39 -22.91 -21.13
C GLY A 112 -20.77 -23.46 -22.42
N GLY A 113 -20.58 -22.62 -23.44
CA GLY A 113 -19.94 -23.01 -24.71
C GLY A 113 -18.46 -23.32 -24.54
N ILE A 114 -17.77 -22.53 -23.70
CA ILE A 114 -16.40 -22.81 -23.26
C ILE A 114 -16.36 -24.16 -22.56
N LEU A 115 -17.22 -24.38 -21.56
CA LEU A 115 -17.26 -25.62 -20.79
C LEU A 115 -17.49 -26.86 -21.68
N ALA A 116 -18.41 -26.75 -22.65
CA ALA A 116 -18.67 -27.79 -23.64
C ALA A 116 -17.40 -28.13 -24.44
N LYS A 117 -16.73 -27.11 -25.00
CA LYS A 117 -15.52 -27.28 -25.80
C LYS A 117 -14.39 -27.91 -24.99
N LEU A 118 -14.17 -27.44 -23.76
CA LEU A 118 -13.16 -28.01 -22.86
C LEU A 118 -13.40 -29.51 -22.62
N CYS A 119 -14.65 -29.92 -22.39
CA CYS A 119 -15.00 -31.32 -22.15
C CYS A 119 -14.76 -32.19 -23.38
N LEU A 120 -15.23 -31.73 -24.55
CA LEU A 120 -15.06 -32.45 -25.81
C LEU A 120 -13.58 -32.60 -26.19
N ASN A 121 -12.76 -31.58 -25.92
CA ASN A 121 -11.32 -31.64 -26.21
C ASN A 121 -10.55 -32.49 -25.21
N LYS A 122 -10.88 -32.41 -23.90
CA LYS A 122 -10.24 -33.22 -22.85
C LYS A 122 -10.44 -34.71 -23.08
N TYR A 123 -11.63 -35.09 -23.54
CA TYR A 123 -12.02 -36.48 -23.72
C TYR A 123 -12.15 -36.90 -25.18
N LYS A 124 -11.50 -36.21 -26.11
CA LYS A 124 -11.67 -36.40 -27.58
C LYS A 124 -11.48 -37.84 -28.10
N ASN A 125 -10.77 -38.69 -27.35
CA ASN A 125 -10.49 -40.08 -27.71
C ASN A 125 -11.44 -41.10 -27.03
N GLU A 126 -12.38 -40.64 -26.21
CA GLU A 126 -13.32 -41.49 -25.48
C GLU A 126 -14.51 -41.88 -26.37
N PRO A 127 -15.10 -43.08 -26.21
CA PRO A 127 -16.18 -43.57 -27.08
C PRO A 127 -17.42 -42.67 -27.15
N PHE A 128 -17.76 -41.94 -26.07
CA PHE A 128 -18.95 -41.10 -26.03
C PHE A 128 -18.90 -39.93 -27.01
N ILE A 129 -17.70 -39.48 -27.42
CA ILE A 129 -17.52 -38.40 -28.40
C ILE A 129 -18.22 -38.72 -29.71
N ASN A 130 -18.28 -40.00 -30.10
CA ASN A 130 -18.97 -40.43 -31.31
C ASN A 130 -20.50 -40.26 -31.25
N LYS A 131 -21.09 -40.12 -30.04
CA LYS A 131 -22.51 -39.79 -29.88
C LYS A 131 -22.79 -38.31 -30.14
N VAL A 132 -21.81 -37.43 -29.95
CA VAL A 132 -22.00 -35.99 -30.08
C VAL A 132 -21.92 -35.62 -31.56
N ILE A 133 -23.02 -35.15 -32.15
CA ILE A 133 -23.09 -34.84 -33.58
C ILE A 133 -22.96 -33.33 -33.86
N LYS A 134 -23.46 -32.49 -32.95
CA LYS A 134 -23.43 -31.03 -33.09
C LYS A 134 -23.12 -30.36 -31.75
N LEU A 135 -22.34 -29.28 -31.81
CA LEU A 135 -22.20 -28.27 -30.77
C LEU A 135 -22.80 -26.96 -31.30
N ILE A 136 -23.87 -26.48 -30.66
CA ILE A 136 -24.51 -25.20 -30.96
C ILE A 136 -24.21 -24.25 -29.81
N THR A 137 -23.39 -23.23 -30.06
CA THR A 137 -23.03 -22.21 -29.08
C THR A 137 -23.79 -20.91 -29.31
N ILE A 138 -24.12 -20.20 -28.24
CA ILE A 138 -24.91 -18.96 -28.26
C ILE A 138 -24.15 -17.91 -27.44
N GLY A 139 -23.63 -16.87 -28.09
CA GLY A 139 -22.91 -15.76 -27.45
C GLY A 139 -21.67 -16.20 -26.65
N THR A 140 -20.87 -17.15 -27.16
CA THR A 140 -19.74 -17.70 -26.38
C THR A 140 -18.49 -16.82 -26.47
N PRO A 141 -17.89 -16.37 -25.34
CA PRO A 141 -16.71 -15.50 -25.34
C PRO A 141 -15.40 -16.30 -25.48
N TRP A 142 -15.10 -16.82 -26.67
CA TRP A 142 -13.94 -17.69 -26.89
C TRP A 142 -12.59 -17.06 -26.55
N LYS A 143 -12.48 -15.74 -26.63
CA LYS A 143 -11.26 -14.99 -26.29
C LYS A 143 -11.38 -14.20 -24.99
N GLY A 144 -12.45 -14.41 -24.22
CA GLY A 144 -12.77 -13.63 -23.01
C GLY A 144 -13.57 -12.35 -23.30
N SER A 145 -13.88 -11.57 -22.26
CA SER A 145 -14.60 -10.30 -22.38
C SER A 145 -14.04 -9.27 -21.40
N MET A 146 -14.08 -7.99 -21.81
CA MET A 146 -13.77 -6.86 -20.93
C MET A 146 -14.72 -6.76 -19.73
N ASP A 147 -15.90 -7.39 -19.80
CA ASP A 147 -16.82 -7.45 -18.66
C ASP A 147 -16.18 -8.14 -17.44
N ALA A 148 -15.30 -9.13 -17.63
CA ALA A 148 -14.55 -9.74 -16.53
C ALA A 148 -13.62 -8.73 -15.84
N ILE A 149 -12.95 -7.86 -16.60
CA ILE A 149 -12.12 -6.77 -16.05
C ILE A 149 -13.01 -5.74 -15.34
N LYS A 150 -14.14 -5.35 -15.94
CA LYS A 150 -15.13 -4.44 -15.32
C LYS A 150 -15.55 -4.96 -13.95
N ILE A 151 -15.93 -6.23 -13.87
CA ILE A 151 -16.41 -6.87 -12.64
C ILE A 151 -15.32 -6.99 -11.57
N LEU A 152 -14.09 -7.37 -11.93
CA LEU A 152 -12.98 -7.49 -10.97
C LEU A 152 -12.51 -6.13 -10.46
N LYS A 153 -12.34 -5.13 -11.33
CA LYS A 153 -11.77 -3.83 -10.97
C LYS A 153 -12.80 -2.86 -10.38
N TYR A 154 -14.02 -2.86 -10.91
CA TYR A 154 -15.02 -1.84 -10.62
C TYR A 154 -16.33 -2.41 -10.07
N GLY A 155 -16.58 -3.70 -10.24
CA GLY A 155 -17.84 -4.33 -9.85
C GLY A 155 -19.03 -3.89 -10.71
N SER A 156 -20.17 -4.53 -10.50
CA SER A 156 -21.43 -4.14 -11.14
C SER A 156 -22.66 -4.56 -10.33
N LYS A 157 -23.80 -3.93 -10.62
CA LYS A 157 -25.10 -4.32 -10.05
C LYS A 157 -25.60 -5.59 -10.74
N VAL A 158 -26.26 -6.47 -10.00
CA VAL A 158 -26.87 -7.68 -10.59
C VAL A 158 -28.34 -7.77 -10.20
N PRO A 159 -29.31 -7.66 -11.13
CA PRO A 159 -29.12 -7.28 -12.55
C PRO A 159 -28.66 -5.82 -12.70
N GLU A 160 -28.02 -5.50 -13.81
CA GLU A 160 -27.55 -4.12 -14.10
C GLU A 160 -28.70 -3.15 -14.40
N LYS A 161 -29.91 -3.66 -14.69
CA LYS A 161 -31.05 -2.83 -15.07
C LYS A 161 -31.55 -1.96 -13.90
N PRO A 162 -31.67 -0.63 -14.08
CA PRO A 162 -32.30 0.27 -13.11
C PRO A 162 -33.77 -0.10 -12.87
N GLY A 163 -34.29 0.18 -11.68
CA GLY A 163 -35.69 -0.09 -11.32
C GLY A 163 -36.05 -1.57 -11.07
N ILE A 164 -35.15 -2.52 -11.39
CA ILE A 164 -35.29 -3.92 -10.98
C ILE A 164 -34.63 -4.12 -9.60
N VAL A 165 -35.28 -4.95 -8.78
CA VAL A 165 -34.76 -5.44 -7.49
C VAL A 165 -33.33 -5.97 -7.67
N THR A 166 -32.35 -5.16 -7.27
CA THR A 166 -30.92 -5.47 -7.37
C THR A 166 -30.56 -6.56 -6.37
N PHE A 167 -30.16 -7.74 -6.84
CA PHE A 167 -29.75 -8.85 -5.99
C PHE A 167 -28.41 -8.59 -5.31
N ILE A 168 -27.40 -8.08 -6.04
CA ILE A 168 -26.05 -7.78 -5.54
C ILE A 168 -25.65 -6.37 -5.98
N ASN A 169 -25.11 -5.56 -5.07
CA ASN A 169 -24.61 -4.23 -5.41
C ASN A 169 -23.18 -4.26 -5.99
N LYS A 170 -22.72 -3.12 -6.53
CA LYS A 170 -21.42 -2.98 -7.18
C LYS A 170 -20.24 -3.40 -6.30
N GLU A 171 -20.18 -2.90 -5.07
CA GLU A 171 -19.08 -3.17 -4.13
C GLU A 171 -19.05 -4.64 -3.69
N GLU A 172 -20.22 -5.24 -3.46
CA GLU A 172 -20.33 -6.66 -3.13
C GLU A 172 -19.87 -7.54 -4.29
N THR A 173 -20.29 -7.23 -5.53
CA THR A 173 -19.86 -7.95 -6.73
C THR A 173 -18.35 -7.88 -6.92
N LYS A 174 -17.75 -6.68 -6.78
CA LYS A 174 -16.30 -6.47 -6.84
C LYS A 174 -15.57 -7.34 -5.80
N LEU A 175 -16.10 -7.38 -4.59
CA LEU A 175 -15.47 -8.09 -3.48
C LEU A 175 -15.52 -9.62 -3.66
N ILE A 176 -16.66 -10.18 -4.09
CA ILE A 176 -16.83 -11.64 -4.17
C ILE A 176 -16.26 -12.25 -5.45
N SER A 177 -16.20 -11.49 -6.55
CA SER A 177 -15.73 -11.99 -7.85
C SER A 177 -14.27 -12.45 -7.81
N THR A 178 -13.45 -11.85 -6.95
CA THR A 178 -12.04 -12.24 -6.69
C THR A 178 -11.88 -13.67 -6.18
N PHE A 179 -12.96 -14.28 -5.66
CA PHE A 179 -12.98 -15.67 -5.20
C PHE A 179 -13.48 -16.66 -6.26
N PHE A 180 -13.88 -16.21 -7.45
CA PHE A 180 -14.49 -17.07 -8.48
C PHE A 180 -13.49 -17.33 -9.62
N PRO A 181 -12.85 -18.51 -9.70
CA PRO A 181 -11.93 -18.84 -10.80
C PRO A 181 -12.54 -18.67 -12.19
N SER A 182 -13.86 -18.92 -12.33
CA SER A 182 -14.58 -18.76 -13.59
C SER A 182 -14.55 -17.33 -14.13
N VAL A 183 -14.58 -16.30 -13.28
CA VAL A 183 -14.50 -14.90 -13.71
C VAL A 183 -13.14 -14.60 -14.32
N TYR A 184 -12.07 -15.11 -13.70
CA TYR A 184 -10.70 -14.99 -14.23
C TYR A 184 -10.53 -15.74 -15.55
N GLN A 185 -11.15 -16.91 -15.72
CA GLN A 185 -11.14 -17.68 -16.97
C GLN A 185 -11.89 -16.99 -18.13
N LEU A 186 -12.66 -15.94 -17.85
CA LEU A 186 -13.32 -15.10 -18.86
C LEU A 186 -12.53 -13.82 -19.19
N LEU A 187 -11.35 -13.62 -18.61
CA LEU A 187 -10.48 -12.50 -18.98
C LEU A 187 -10.07 -12.58 -20.46
N PRO A 188 -9.85 -11.42 -21.12
CA PRO A 188 -9.25 -11.37 -22.45
C PRO A 188 -7.96 -12.19 -22.50
N ASN A 189 -7.89 -13.17 -23.41
CA ASN A 189 -6.71 -14.01 -23.57
C ASN A 189 -5.71 -13.44 -24.60
N GLN A 190 -4.56 -14.07 -24.77
CA GLN A 190 -3.51 -13.54 -25.65
C GLN A 190 -4.00 -13.33 -27.10
N SER A 191 -4.87 -14.21 -27.60
CA SER A 191 -5.46 -14.05 -28.94
C SER A 191 -6.36 -12.82 -29.06
N TYR A 192 -6.98 -12.36 -27.98
CA TYR A 192 -7.71 -11.10 -27.92
C TYR A 192 -6.75 -9.93 -28.16
N ILE A 193 -5.64 -9.89 -27.42
CA ILE A 193 -4.64 -8.82 -27.50
C ILE A 193 -3.97 -8.78 -28.88
N ASP A 194 -3.66 -9.95 -29.42
CA ASP A 194 -3.04 -10.06 -30.73
C ASP A 194 -3.99 -9.59 -31.84
N TYR A 195 -5.30 -9.75 -31.67
CA TYR A 195 -6.29 -9.15 -32.57
C TYR A 195 -6.29 -7.62 -32.49
N LEU A 196 -6.30 -7.04 -31.28
CA LEU A 196 -6.22 -5.58 -31.11
C LEU A 196 -4.96 -4.99 -31.78
N LYS A 197 -3.80 -5.66 -31.61
CA LYS A 197 -2.55 -5.28 -32.29
C LYS A 197 -2.70 -5.27 -33.81
N LYS A 198 -3.35 -6.30 -34.39
CA LYS A 198 -3.59 -6.40 -35.85
C LYS A 198 -4.53 -5.31 -36.34
N SER A 199 -5.54 -4.91 -35.56
CA SER A 199 -6.51 -3.87 -35.91
C SER A 199 -6.00 -2.44 -35.67
N THR A 200 -4.72 -2.26 -35.34
CA THR A 200 -4.12 -0.97 -34.95
C THR A 200 -4.80 -0.30 -33.75
N THR A 201 -5.55 -1.07 -32.96
CA THR A 201 -6.20 -0.60 -31.73
C THR A 201 -5.23 -0.76 -30.57
N LEU A 202 -5.05 0.30 -29.78
CA LEU A 202 -4.23 0.21 -28.57
C LEU A 202 -4.84 -0.80 -27.59
N PRO A 203 -4.04 -1.66 -26.96
CA PRO A 203 -4.55 -2.56 -25.93
C PRO A 203 -4.94 -1.76 -24.69
N TYR A 204 -5.52 -2.43 -23.70
CA TYR A 204 -5.82 -1.80 -22.43
C TYR A 204 -4.56 -1.26 -21.75
N SER A 205 -4.71 -0.11 -21.09
CA SER A 205 -3.66 0.56 -20.34
C SER A 205 -4.09 0.77 -18.90
N PHE A 206 -3.19 0.53 -17.94
CA PHE A 206 -3.42 0.81 -16.53
C PHE A 206 -2.19 1.49 -15.95
N ASN A 207 -2.39 2.54 -15.13
CA ASN A 207 -1.31 3.34 -14.56
C ASN A 207 -0.30 3.85 -15.62
N GLY A 208 -0.80 4.17 -16.83
CA GLY A 208 0.02 4.63 -17.95
C GLY A 208 0.93 3.56 -18.60
N THR A 209 0.70 2.27 -18.33
CA THR A 209 1.35 1.15 -19.00
C THR A 209 0.36 0.44 -19.92
N TYR A 210 0.73 0.28 -21.20
CA TYR A 210 -0.03 -0.53 -22.16
C TYR A 210 0.37 -2.00 -22.07
N TYR A 211 -0.62 -2.89 -22.01
CA TYR A 211 -0.37 -4.32 -21.81
C TYR A 211 -0.58 -5.10 -23.10
N TYR A 212 0.53 -5.56 -23.67
CA TYR A 212 0.55 -6.40 -24.87
C TYR A 212 0.65 -7.91 -24.59
N ASP A 213 0.74 -8.25 -23.30
CA ASP A 213 0.90 -9.60 -22.76
C ASP A 213 -0.09 -9.79 -21.61
N THR A 214 -0.90 -10.85 -21.70
CA THR A 214 -1.96 -11.12 -20.73
C THR A 214 -1.45 -11.62 -19.37
N GLU A 215 -0.33 -12.34 -19.34
CA GLU A 215 0.29 -12.80 -18.09
C GLU A 215 0.91 -11.62 -17.34
N LEU A 216 1.58 -10.71 -18.06
CA LEU A 216 2.12 -9.48 -17.49
C LEU A 216 1.01 -8.61 -16.90
N PHE A 217 -0.08 -8.40 -17.65
CA PHE A 217 -1.25 -7.69 -17.15
C PHE A 217 -1.82 -8.31 -15.88
N PHE A 218 -2.01 -9.63 -15.90
CA PHE A 218 -2.52 -10.34 -14.74
C PHE A 218 -1.61 -10.13 -13.52
N LYS A 219 -0.30 -10.33 -13.70
CA LYS A 219 0.71 -10.21 -12.63
C LYS A 219 0.74 -8.81 -12.01
N GLU A 220 0.69 -7.77 -12.84
CA GLU A 220 0.84 -6.39 -12.37
C GLU A 220 -0.46 -5.77 -11.86
N VAL A 221 -1.62 -6.15 -12.44
CA VAL A 221 -2.89 -5.46 -12.19
C VAL A 221 -3.86 -6.28 -11.33
N LEU A 222 -3.91 -7.61 -11.48
CA LEU A 222 -4.96 -8.45 -10.89
C LEU A 222 -4.46 -9.47 -9.85
N HIS A 223 -3.17 -9.81 -9.87
CA HIS A 223 -2.59 -10.86 -9.02
C HIS A 223 -2.76 -10.58 -7.52
N ALA A 224 -2.70 -9.32 -7.09
CA ALA A 224 -2.84 -8.96 -5.68
C ALA A 224 -4.20 -9.37 -5.08
N GLU A 225 -5.25 -9.43 -5.91
CA GLU A 225 -6.61 -9.82 -5.50
C GLU A 225 -6.91 -11.29 -5.81
N PHE A 226 -6.02 -11.99 -6.53
CA PHE A 226 -6.22 -13.38 -6.93
C PHE A 226 -5.88 -14.35 -5.78
N THR A 227 -6.85 -15.20 -5.43
CA THR A 227 -6.76 -16.09 -4.26
C THR A 227 -6.54 -17.56 -4.60
N HIS A 228 -6.36 -17.89 -5.88
CA HIS A 228 -6.24 -19.27 -6.37
C HIS A 228 -4.85 -19.57 -6.91
N ASP A 229 -4.59 -20.84 -7.25
CA ASP A 229 -3.37 -21.20 -7.97
C ASP A 229 -3.49 -20.85 -9.46
N TYR A 230 -2.51 -20.10 -9.98
CA TYR A 230 -2.52 -19.62 -11.37
C TYR A 230 -2.48 -20.79 -12.36
N SER A 231 -1.57 -21.74 -12.14
CA SER A 231 -1.36 -22.87 -13.05
C SER A 231 -2.59 -23.77 -13.14
N ALA A 232 -3.21 -24.07 -11.99
CA ALA A 232 -4.43 -24.86 -11.91
C ALA A 232 -5.64 -24.14 -12.55
N THR A 233 -5.63 -22.80 -12.56
CA THR A 233 -6.73 -22.01 -13.12
C THR A 233 -6.63 -21.86 -14.64
N PHE A 234 -5.42 -21.66 -15.18
CA PHE A 234 -5.24 -21.19 -16.56
C PHE A 234 -4.59 -22.19 -17.51
N ASN A 235 -3.60 -22.98 -17.08
CA ASN A 235 -2.73 -23.72 -18.01
C ASN A 235 -3.51 -24.74 -18.84
N GLU A 236 -4.17 -25.71 -18.19
CA GLU A 236 -4.97 -26.73 -18.89
C GLU A 236 -6.20 -26.08 -19.55
N PHE A 237 -6.77 -25.03 -18.95
CA PHE A 237 -7.92 -24.31 -19.51
C PHE A 237 -7.60 -23.72 -20.89
N PHE A 238 -6.53 -22.95 -21.03
CA PHE A 238 -6.13 -22.36 -22.31
C PHE A 238 -5.62 -23.41 -23.30
N GLU A 239 -4.94 -24.45 -22.82
CA GLU A 239 -4.51 -25.58 -23.67
C GLU A 239 -5.72 -26.26 -24.33
N LEU A 240 -6.77 -26.58 -23.56
CA LEU A 240 -7.97 -27.22 -24.09
C LEU A 240 -8.82 -26.27 -24.94
N LEU A 241 -8.91 -24.99 -24.57
CA LEU A 241 -9.71 -24.00 -25.30
C LEU A 241 -9.16 -23.70 -26.69
N SER A 242 -7.84 -23.71 -26.85
CA SER A 242 -7.14 -23.45 -28.11
C SER A 242 -7.18 -24.63 -29.09
N GLN A 243 -7.47 -25.84 -28.62
CA GLN A 243 -7.60 -27.02 -29.49
C GLN A 243 -8.84 -26.95 -30.41
N THR A 244 -8.69 -27.53 -31.60
CA THR A 244 -9.81 -27.75 -32.51
C THR A 244 -10.74 -28.84 -31.98
N LEU A 245 -12.04 -28.68 -32.24
CA LEU A 245 -13.04 -29.69 -31.88
C LEU A 245 -12.81 -31.00 -32.67
N PRO A 246 -13.23 -32.16 -32.12
CA PRO A 246 -13.23 -33.42 -32.87
C PRO A 246 -13.94 -33.28 -34.22
N THR A 247 -13.32 -33.78 -35.29
CA THR A 247 -13.82 -33.65 -36.68
C THR A 247 -15.14 -34.36 -36.94
N SER A 248 -15.61 -35.21 -36.01
CA SER A 248 -16.94 -35.81 -36.05
C SER A 248 -18.05 -34.79 -35.77
N ILE A 249 -17.76 -33.73 -35.01
CA ILE A 249 -18.75 -32.79 -34.46
C ILE A 249 -18.89 -31.57 -35.37
N GLU A 250 -20.12 -31.21 -35.73
CA GLU A 250 -20.42 -29.92 -36.36
C GLU A 250 -20.51 -28.81 -35.33
N HIS A 251 -19.90 -27.66 -35.61
CA HIS A 251 -19.89 -26.50 -34.73
C HIS A 251 -20.68 -25.36 -35.35
N HIS A 252 -21.75 -24.96 -34.66
CA HIS A 252 -22.60 -23.83 -35.03
C HIS A 252 -22.50 -22.74 -33.97
N GLU A 253 -22.09 -21.54 -34.35
CA GLU A 253 -21.97 -20.39 -33.46
C GLU A 253 -23.04 -19.35 -33.77
N ILE A 254 -23.89 -19.07 -32.79
CA ILE A 254 -24.88 -18.00 -32.84
C ILE A 254 -24.32 -16.82 -32.06
N ILE A 255 -24.09 -15.71 -32.73
CA ILE A 255 -23.32 -14.56 -32.25
C ILE A 255 -24.20 -13.32 -32.32
N GLY A 256 -24.37 -12.59 -31.21
CA GLY A 256 -25.07 -11.30 -31.27
C GLY A 256 -24.18 -10.21 -31.87
N CYS A 257 -24.79 -9.30 -32.64
CA CYS A 257 -24.12 -8.14 -33.23
C CYS A 257 -25.05 -6.91 -33.25
N GLY A 258 -24.51 -5.75 -33.60
CA GLY A 258 -25.25 -4.49 -33.74
C GLY A 258 -25.44 -3.71 -32.44
N ILE A 259 -24.94 -4.23 -31.32
CA ILE A 259 -25.02 -3.59 -30.00
C ILE A 259 -23.60 -3.12 -29.60
N PRO A 260 -23.42 -1.83 -29.25
CA PRO A 260 -22.15 -1.34 -28.72
C PRO A 260 -21.67 -2.19 -27.55
N THR A 261 -20.46 -2.71 -27.70
CA THR A 261 -19.87 -3.60 -26.71
C THR A 261 -18.48 -3.12 -26.35
N ILE A 262 -18.17 -3.05 -25.06
CA ILE A 262 -16.86 -2.60 -24.59
C ILE A 262 -15.80 -3.59 -25.08
N SER A 263 -14.86 -3.09 -25.87
CA SER A 263 -13.75 -3.86 -26.46
C SER A 263 -12.43 -3.63 -25.75
N VAL A 264 -12.25 -2.48 -25.08
CA VAL A 264 -11.07 -2.16 -24.26
C VAL A 264 -11.51 -1.39 -23.01
N ILE A 265 -10.94 -1.73 -21.86
CA ILE A 265 -11.05 -0.95 -20.62
C ILE A 265 -9.66 -0.53 -20.19
N SER A 266 -9.47 0.77 -20.01
CA SER A 266 -8.22 1.37 -19.57
C SER A 266 -8.42 2.28 -18.36
N GLU A 267 -7.34 2.65 -17.68
CA GLU A 267 -7.30 3.54 -16.53
C GLU A 267 -6.24 4.63 -16.77
N LYS A 268 -6.67 5.89 -16.71
CA LYS A 268 -5.80 7.08 -16.87
C LYS A 268 -4.89 7.25 -15.65
N SER A 269 -3.93 8.18 -15.71
CA SER A 269 -3.03 8.47 -14.59
C SER A 269 -3.75 9.00 -13.34
N ASN A 270 -4.90 9.66 -13.51
CA ASN A 270 -5.77 10.08 -12.41
C ASN A 270 -6.67 8.94 -11.85
N LYS A 271 -6.48 7.70 -12.33
CA LYS A 271 -7.28 6.51 -12.02
C LYS A 271 -8.71 6.54 -12.56
N GLU A 272 -9.06 7.52 -13.39
CA GLU A 272 -10.35 7.55 -14.06
C GLU A 272 -10.37 6.47 -15.15
N PRO A 273 -11.32 5.53 -15.11
CA PRO A 273 -11.40 4.50 -16.13
C PRO A 273 -11.99 5.06 -17.42
N TYR A 274 -11.74 4.38 -18.53
CA TYR A 274 -12.45 4.64 -19.77
C TYR A 274 -12.54 3.38 -20.63
N ALA A 275 -13.53 3.36 -21.51
CA ALA A 275 -13.83 2.25 -22.40
C ALA A 275 -13.74 2.67 -23.88
N LEU A 276 -13.23 1.76 -24.71
CA LEU A 276 -13.44 1.76 -26.15
C LEU A 276 -14.55 0.77 -26.50
N TRP A 277 -15.27 1.07 -27.56
CA TRP A 277 -16.46 0.33 -27.99
C TRP A 277 -16.23 -0.27 -29.37
N ASP A 278 -16.75 -1.46 -29.60
CA ASP A 278 -16.81 -2.13 -30.89
C ASP A 278 -18.17 -2.85 -31.03
N ASP A 279 -18.38 -3.55 -32.14
CA ASP A 279 -19.57 -4.34 -32.38
C ASP A 279 -19.64 -5.60 -31.48
N GLY A 280 -20.84 -6.04 -31.14
CA GLY A 280 -21.08 -7.24 -30.33
C GLY A 280 -22.51 -7.36 -29.83
N ASP A 281 -22.68 -8.05 -28.71
CA ASP A 281 -23.98 -8.35 -28.09
C ASP A 281 -24.26 -7.60 -26.78
N GLY A 282 -23.45 -6.58 -26.48
CA GLY A 282 -23.48 -5.77 -25.25
C GLY A 282 -22.62 -6.33 -24.12
N THR A 283 -22.09 -7.54 -24.24
CA THR A 283 -21.18 -8.15 -23.24
C THR A 283 -19.94 -8.75 -23.89
N VAL A 284 -20.10 -9.46 -25.00
CA VAL A 284 -19.02 -10.12 -25.73
C VAL A 284 -18.79 -9.38 -27.04
N PRO A 285 -17.61 -8.73 -27.20
CA PRO A 285 -17.29 -8.05 -28.44
C PRO A 285 -17.11 -9.09 -29.54
N LEU A 286 -17.48 -8.72 -30.77
CA LEU A 286 -17.52 -9.61 -31.93
C LEU A 286 -16.19 -10.35 -32.16
N LEU A 287 -15.06 -9.68 -31.89
CA LEU A 287 -13.71 -10.26 -31.99
C LEU A 287 -13.49 -11.49 -31.07
N SER A 288 -14.24 -11.58 -29.98
CA SER A 288 -14.18 -12.69 -29.03
C SER A 288 -15.21 -13.78 -29.33
N SER A 289 -16.32 -13.42 -29.99
CA SER A 289 -17.45 -14.29 -30.25
C SER A 289 -17.20 -15.41 -31.26
N PHE A 290 -16.19 -15.27 -32.12
CA PHE A 290 -15.81 -16.31 -33.07
C PHE A 290 -14.69 -17.20 -32.53
N SER A 291 -14.87 -18.53 -32.57
CA SER A 291 -13.77 -19.47 -32.27
C SER A 291 -12.74 -19.58 -33.40
N ASN A 292 -13.10 -19.14 -34.63
CA ASN A 292 -12.28 -19.24 -35.83
C ASN A 292 -12.33 -17.95 -36.67
N ILE A 293 -11.80 -16.85 -36.15
CA ILE A 293 -11.87 -15.52 -36.80
C ILE A 293 -11.02 -15.41 -38.08
N ASP A 294 -9.93 -16.17 -38.17
CA ASP A 294 -8.94 -16.03 -39.25
C ASP A 294 -9.20 -16.94 -40.45
N ASN A 295 -10.37 -17.61 -40.57
CA ASN A 295 -10.65 -18.61 -41.62
C ASN A 295 -9.56 -19.71 -41.75
N ASN A 296 -8.69 -19.87 -40.75
CA ASN A 296 -7.58 -20.83 -40.80
C ASN A 296 -8.07 -22.27 -40.63
N ILE A 297 -9.26 -22.46 -40.09
CA ILE A 297 -9.96 -23.73 -40.18
C ILE A 297 -10.86 -23.69 -41.40
N GLN A 298 -10.35 -24.11 -42.57
CA GLN A 298 -11.18 -24.63 -43.65
C GLN A 298 -11.82 -25.94 -43.16
N SER A 299 -12.89 -25.83 -42.37
CA SER A 299 -13.70 -26.98 -41.98
C SER A 299 -15.09 -26.79 -42.55
N ASP A 300 -15.51 -27.76 -43.38
CA ASP A 300 -16.87 -27.90 -43.87
C ASP A 300 -17.91 -28.13 -42.75
N LYS A 301 -17.47 -28.17 -41.48
CA LYS A 301 -18.27 -28.42 -40.28
C LYS A 301 -18.32 -27.24 -39.31
N TYR A 302 -17.85 -26.07 -39.70
CA TYR A 302 -17.95 -24.85 -38.91
C TYR A 302 -18.92 -23.86 -39.56
N PHE A 303 -19.86 -23.32 -38.77
CA PHE A 303 -20.88 -22.39 -39.22
C PHE A 303 -21.06 -21.25 -38.21
N SER A 304 -21.19 -20.03 -38.71
CA SER A 304 -21.49 -18.84 -37.90
C SER A 304 -22.81 -18.20 -38.32
N TYR A 305 -23.52 -17.63 -37.35
CA TYR A 305 -24.77 -16.91 -37.54
C TYR A 305 -24.76 -15.67 -36.67
N LEU A 306 -24.77 -14.49 -37.29
CA LEU A 306 -24.81 -13.19 -36.65
C LEU A 306 -26.27 -12.78 -36.46
N VAL A 307 -26.63 -12.36 -35.25
CA VAL A 307 -28.00 -12.00 -34.87
C VAL A 307 -28.04 -10.54 -34.46
N TYR A 308 -28.68 -9.72 -35.30
CA TYR A 308 -28.67 -8.26 -35.17
C TYR A 308 -29.59 -7.76 -34.04
N LYS A 309 -29.08 -6.86 -33.20
CA LYS A 309 -29.80 -6.14 -32.12
C LYS A 309 -30.42 -7.05 -31.05
N LYS A 310 -29.75 -8.16 -30.72
CA LYS A 310 -30.18 -9.08 -29.65
C LYS A 310 -29.13 -9.15 -28.55
N GLY A 311 -29.50 -8.73 -27.34
CA GLY A 311 -28.57 -8.63 -26.21
C GLY A 311 -28.16 -9.98 -25.62
N HIS A 312 -26.92 -10.06 -25.12
CA HIS A 312 -26.27 -11.28 -24.61
C HIS A 312 -27.17 -12.15 -23.70
N ASN A 313 -27.66 -11.57 -22.60
CA ASN A 313 -28.40 -12.30 -21.56
C ASN A 313 -29.71 -12.94 -22.04
N PHE A 314 -30.34 -12.34 -23.06
CA PHE A 314 -31.61 -12.76 -23.62
C PHE A 314 -31.45 -13.45 -24.96
N LEU A 315 -30.22 -13.63 -25.47
CA LEU A 315 -29.95 -14.20 -26.78
C LEU A 315 -30.69 -15.55 -26.99
N PRO A 316 -30.70 -16.49 -26.03
CA PRO A 316 -31.45 -17.75 -26.16
C PRO A 316 -32.98 -17.60 -26.07
N SER A 317 -33.50 -16.43 -25.68
CA SER A 317 -34.93 -16.20 -25.47
C SER A 317 -35.65 -15.62 -26.69
N TYR A 318 -34.90 -15.13 -27.69
CA TYR A 318 -35.47 -14.47 -28.86
C TYR A 318 -36.02 -15.47 -29.89
N PRO A 319 -37.20 -15.20 -30.50
CA PRO A 319 -37.81 -16.06 -31.50
C PRO A 319 -36.93 -16.38 -32.71
N GLU A 320 -36.20 -15.40 -33.19
CA GLU A 320 -35.28 -15.54 -34.32
C GLU A 320 -34.19 -16.57 -34.01
N VAL A 321 -33.69 -16.60 -32.78
CA VAL A 321 -32.63 -17.50 -32.33
C VAL A 321 -33.15 -18.94 -32.18
N TYR A 322 -34.24 -19.17 -31.47
CA TYR A 322 -34.73 -20.54 -31.30
C TYR A 322 -35.33 -21.14 -32.58
N THR A 323 -35.80 -20.30 -33.51
CA THR A 323 -36.20 -20.73 -34.87
C THR A 323 -34.97 -21.11 -35.71
N LEU A 324 -33.89 -20.33 -35.64
CA LEU A 324 -32.62 -20.68 -36.29
C LEU A 324 -32.07 -22.01 -35.76
N ILE A 325 -32.10 -22.20 -34.44
CA ILE A 325 -31.65 -23.44 -33.80
C ILE A 325 -32.47 -24.65 -34.29
N GLU A 326 -33.79 -24.52 -34.40
CA GLU A 326 -34.62 -25.57 -34.99
C GLU A 326 -34.18 -25.94 -36.42
N GLN A 327 -33.85 -24.94 -37.25
CA GLN A 327 -33.40 -25.16 -38.63
C GLN A 327 -32.03 -25.84 -38.67
N ILE A 328 -31.12 -25.48 -37.77
CA ILE A 328 -29.79 -26.11 -37.60
C ILE A 328 -29.95 -27.57 -37.19
N ILE A 329 -30.83 -27.87 -36.24
CA ILE A 329 -31.07 -29.25 -35.76
C ILE A 329 -31.67 -30.13 -36.87
N LYS A 330 -32.51 -29.56 -37.75
CA LYS A 330 -33.17 -30.27 -38.85
C LYS A 330 -32.29 -30.45 -40.10
N ASP A 331 -31.03 -29.99 -40.08
CA ASP A 331 -30.15 -29.95 -41.26
C ASP A 331 -30.82 -29.29 -42.47
N ASN A 332 -31.51 -28.17 -42.25
CA ASN A 332 -32.24 -27.51 -43.32
C ASN A 332 -31.26 -26.93 -44.37
N LYS A 333 -31.17 -27.60 -45.51
CA LYS A 333 -30.34 -27.21 -46.67
C LYS A 333 -30.73 -25.86 -47.30
N GLN A 334 -31.80 -25.22 -46.84
CA GLN A 334 -32.30 -23.92 -47.31
C GLN A 334 -32.24 -22.81 -46.24
N LEU A 335 -31.30 -22.88 -45.29
CA LEU A 335 -31.00 -21.75 -44.41
C LEU A 335 -30.69 -20.50 -45.27
N ALA A 336 -31.50 -19.46 -45.11
CA ALA A 336 -31.37 -18.19 -45.83
C ALA A 336 -31.16 -17.05 -44.84
N GLU A 337 -30.34 -16.08 -45.24
CA GLU A 337 -30.17 -14.86 -44.47
C GLU A 337 -31.47 -14.04 -44.42
N THR A 338 -31.61 -13.26 -43.36
CA THR A 338 -32.72 -12.34 -43.13
C THR A 338 -32.15 -10.99 -42.65
N PRO A 339 -32.95 -9.92 -42.59
CA PRO A 339 -32.47 -8.64 -42.04
C PRO A 339 -31.97 -8.71 -40.59
N THR A 340 -32.32 -9.76 -39.83
CA THR A 340 -31.88 -9.98 -38.44
C THR A 340 -30.84 -11.09 -38.29
N ILE A 341 -30.64 -11.93 -39.31
CA ILE A 341 -29.71 -13.07 -39.29
C ILE A 341 -28.84 -13.05 -40.54
N SER A 342 -27.53 -12.87 -40.37
CA SER A 342 -26.55 -13.02 -41.44
C SER A 342 -25.55 -14.14 -41.11
N PHE A 343 -24.86 -14.69 -42.10
CA PHE A 343 -23.97 -15.83 -41.87
C PHE A 343 -22.51 -15.43 -41.62
N ASN A 344 -22.14 -14.20 -41.98
CA ASN A 344 -20.79 -13.68 -41.75
C ASN A 344 -20.78 -12.15 -41.88
N THR A 345 -19.64 -11.55 -41.53
CA THR A 345 -19.44 -10.10 -41.50
C THR A 345 -19.32 -9.44 -42.88
N HIS A 346 -19.34 -10.21 -43.98
CA HIS A 346 -19.31 -9.70 -45.36
C HIS A 346 -20.70 -9.71 -46.00
N SER A 347 -21.73 -10.19 -45.31
CA SER A 347 -23.11 -10.18 -45.77
C SER A 347 -23.65 -8.75 -45.86
N ASP A 348 -24.48 -8.47 -46.88
CA ASP A 348 -25.22 -7.21 -47.00
C ASP A 348 -26.25 -7.01 -45.86
N ASN A 349 -26.65 -8.08 -45.18
CA ASN A 349 -27.54 -8.04 -44.03
C ASN A 349 -26.80 -7.75 -42.71
N TYR A 350 -25.46 -7.82 -42.70
CA TYR A 350 -24.68 -7.49 -41.52
C TYR A 350 -24.64 -5.97 -41.31
N LYS A 351 -25.12 -5.54 -40.15
CA LYS A 351 -25.18 -4.14 -39.74
C LYS A 351 -24.49 -3.98 -38.39
N LYS A 352 -23.91 -2.79 -38.21
CA LYS A 352 -23.26 -2.36 -36.97
C LYS A 352 -24.05 -1.19 -36.37
N PHE A 353 -23.73 -0.87 -35.13
CA PHE A 353 -24.33 0.25 -34.41
C PHE A 353 -24.19 1.60 -35.14
N ASN A 354 -25.27 2.38 -35.13
CA ASN A 354 -25.31 3.78 -35.53
C ASN A 354 -25.96 4.58 -34.39
N GLY A 355 -25.32 5.67 -33.97
CA GLY A 355 -25.82 6.47 -32.87
C GLY A 355 -24.75 7.26 -32.15
N TYR A 356 -24.97 7.50 -30.87
CA TYR A 356 -24.06 8.29 -30.03
C TYR A 356 -23.72 7.54 -28.75
N ILE A 357 -22.50 7.72 -28.27
CA ILE A 357 -22.09 7.29 -26.93
C ILE A 357 -21.57 8.51 -26.19
N GLN A 358 -22.24 8.87 -25.10
CA GLN A 358 -21.82 9.97 -24.23
C GLN A 358 -21.11 9.41 -23.01
N LYS A 359 -19.95 9.99 -22.70
CA LYS A 359 -19.14 9.71 -21.51
C LYS A 359 -19.30 10.88 -20.54
N VAL A 360 -19.53 10.57 -19.27
CA VAL A 360 -19.46 11.50 -18.14
C VAL A 360 -18.53 10.89 -17.09
N ALA A 361 -17.43 11.56 -16.77
CA ALA A 361 -16.42 11.09 -15.82
C ALA A 361 -16.20 12.13 -14.72
N CYS A 362 -16.41 11.72 -13.46
CA CYS A 362 -16.16 12.40 -12.18
C CYS A 362 -16.88 11.59 -11.07
N PRO A 363 -16.66 11.81 -9.76
CA PRO A 363 -17.60 11.39 -8.72
C PRO A 363 -18.98 12.07 -8.83
N VAL A 364 -19.69 11.76 -9.91
CA VAL A 364 -21.02 12.26 -10.22
C VAL A 364 -21.99 11.12 -10.41
N GLU A 365 -23.23 11.38 -10.03
CA GLU A 365 -24.39 10.60 -10.43
C GLU A 365 -25.07 11.29 -11.61
N VAL A 366 -25.62 10.48 -12.50
CA VAL A 366 -26.20 10.94 -13.74
C VAL A 366 -27.67 10.58 -13.76
N SER A 367 -28.51 11.58 -13.98
CA SER A 367 -29.94 11.46 -14.18
C SER A 367 -30.30 11.95 -15.58
N ILE A 368 -31.20 11.25 -16.27
CA ILE A 368 -31.61 11.54 -17.66
C ILE A 368 -33.09 11.93 -17.64
N SER A 369 -33.45 12.99 -18.39
CA SER A 369 -34.85 13.41 -18.57
C SER A 369 -35.32 13.31 -20.02
N ASP A 370 -36.61 13.03 -20.19
CA ASP A 370 -37.28 13.01 -21.50
C ASP A 370 -37.66 14.41 -21.99
N ASN A 371 -38.25 14.48 -23.19
CA ASN A 371 -38.76 15.70 -23.83
C ASN A 371 -39.87 16.43 -23.05
N GLU A 372 -40.49 15.79 -22.07
CA GLU A 372 -41.48 16.40 -21.18
C GLU A 372 -40.85 16.93 -19.88
N GLY A 373 -39.54 16.73 -19.69
CA GLY A 373 -38.78 17.12 -18.51
C GLY A 373 -38.93 16.14 -17.34
N LYS A 374 -39.51 14.96 -17.57
CA LYS A 374 -39.64 13.90 -16.58
C LYS A 374 -38.34 13.11 -16.52
N VAL A 375 -37.84 12.86 -15.31
CA VAL A 375 -36.65 12.02 -15.11
C VAL A 375 -37.01 10.56 -15.43
N ILE A 376 -36.29 9.97 -16.37
CA ILE A 376 -36.48 8.60 -16.89
C ILE A 376 -35.35 7.64 -16.47
N TYR A 377 -34.25 8.18 -15.95
CA TYR A 377 -33.16 7.41 -15.34
C TYR A 377 -32.49 8.29 -14.28
N GLY A 378 -32.02 7.74 -13.15
CA GLY A 378 -31.23 8.53 -12.18
C GLY A 378 -31.60 8.34 -10.71
N HIS A 379 -31.22 9.33 -9.89
CA HIS A 379 -31.34 9.28 -8.43
C HIS A 379 -32.80 9.37 -7.95
N ILE A 380 -33.18 8.44 -7.08
CA ILE A 380 -34.57 8.10 -6.75
C ILE A 380 -35.15 9.03 -5.67
N ASP A 381 -34.33 9.72 -4.90
CA ASP A 381 -34.74 10.42 -3.68
C ASP A 381 -35.70 11.61 -3.92
N ALA A 382 -35.85 12.07 -5.16
CA ALA A 382 -36.80 13.11 -5.57
C ALA A 382 -38.05 12.57 -6.31
N MET A 383 -38.18 11.24 -6.47
CA MET A 383 -39.14 10.63 -7.38
C MET A 383 -40.35 10.01 -6.66
N SER A 384 -41.53 10.15 -7.25
CA SER A 384 -42.74 9.45 -6.81
C SER A 384 -42.67 7.94 -7.10
N GLU A 385 -43.45 7.14 -6.37
CA GLU A 385 -43.54 5.68 -6.62
C GLU A 385 -44.02 5.33 -8.04
N GLU A 386 -44.76 6.22 -8.70
CA GLU A 386 -45.23 6.05 -10.08
C GLU A 386 -44.09 6.31 -11.08
N GLU A 387 -43.27 7.35 -10.87
CA GLU A 387 -42.09 7.63 -11.68
C GLU A 387 -41.05 6.50 -11.58
N ILE A 388 -40.85 5.94 -10.39
CA ILE A 388 -39.93 4.79 -10.18
C ILE A 388 -40.39 3.56 -10.98
N LYS A 389 -41.70 3.33 -11.09
CA LYS A 389 -42.26 2.22 -11.88
C LYS A 389 -42.12 2.44 -13.37
N ASP A 390 -42.25 3.67 -13.84
CA ASP A 390 -42.07 4.01 -15.25
C ASP A 390 -40.60 3.86 -15.68
N ILE A 391 -39.65 4.32 -14.85
CA ILE A 391 -38.20 4.10 -15.04
C ILE A 391 -37.84 2.62 -15.11
N ALA A 392 -38.49 1.79 -14.30
CA ALA A 392 -38.25 0.34 -14.31
C ALA A 392 -38.71 -0.34 -15.62
N ASN A 393 -39.55 0.32 -16.42
CA ASN A 393 -40.12 -0.21 -17.65
C ASN A 393 -39.44 0.35 -18.92
N THR A 394 -38.67 1.42 -18.85
CA THR A 394 -37.90 1.98 -19.97
C THR A 394 -36.50 1.38 -20.06
N GLU A 395 -36.12 0.90 -21.25
CA GLU A 395 -34.77 0.39 -21.47
C GLU A 395 -33.80 1.57 -21.66
N HIS A 396 -32.92 1.80 -20.68
CA HIS A 396 -31.84 2.78 -20.81
C HIS A 396 -30.50 2.06 -20.94
N ASN A 397 -29.77 2.35 -22.02
CA ASN A 397 -28.47 1.76 -22.30
C ASN A 397 -27.36 2.54 -21.56
N VAL A 398 -27.36 2.45 -20.23
CA VAL A 398 -26.37 3.10 -19.36
C VAL A 398 -25.39 2.07 -18.80
N THR A 399 -24.09 2.29 -19.00
CA THR A 399 -23.01 1.46 -18.46
C THR A 399 -22.15 2.28 -17.51
N ILE A 400 -21.96 1.77 -16.29
CA ILE A 400 -21.10 2.41 -15.28
C ILE A 400 -19.78 1.62 -15.19
N LEU A 401 -18.67 2.34 -15.21
CA LEU A 401 -17.31 1.83 -15.09
C LEU A 401 -16.56 2.70 -14.08
N GLY A 402 -16.33 2.20 -12.87
CA GLY A 402 -15.75 3.01 -11.79
C GLY A 402 -16.60 4.26 -11.50
N SER A 403 -16.01 5.44 -11.62
CA SER A 403 -16.66 6.76 -11.55
C SER A 403 -17.22 7.25 -12.90
N THR A 404 -16.89 6.59 -14.01
CA THR A 404 -17.35 6.98 -15.34
C THR A 404 -18.70 6.35 -15.67
N THR A 405 -19.62 7.16 -16.20
CA THR A 405 -20.90 6.73 -16.75
C THR A 405 -20.90 6.90 -18.27
N TYR A 406 -21.36 5.87 -18.97
CA TYR A 406 -21.56 5.85 -20.42
C TYR A 406 -23.05 5.73 -20.71
N ILE A 407 -23.55 6.55 -21.63
CA ILE A 407 -24.93 6.53 -22.10
C ILE A 407 -24.89 6.27 -23.60
N VAL A 408 -25.55 5.20 -24.03
CA VAL A 408 -25.66 4.83 -25.45
C VAL A 408 -27.01 5.29 -25.97
N TYR A 409 -26.97 6.10 -27.03
CA TYR A 409 -28.14 6.57 -27.76
C TYR A 409 -28.21 5.85 -29.11
N ASP A 410 -29.10 4.88 -29.25
CA ASP A 410 -29.25 4.07 -30.46
C ASP A 410 -30.28 4.70 -31.41
N GLN A 411 -29.89 4.94 -32.66
CA GLN A 411 -30.81 5.57 -33.63
C GLN A 411 -31.92 4.63 -34.10
N GLU A 412 -31.81 3.34 -33.85
CA GLU A 412 -32.75 2.33 -34.34
C GLU A 412 -33.79 1.87 -33.31
N ASP A 413 -33.74 2.40 -32.08
CA ASP A 413 -34.71 2.08 -31.02
C ASP A 413 -35.15 3.32 -30.22
N ASP A 414 -35.94 3.09 -29.16
CA ASP A 414 -36.51 4.14 -28.32
C ASP A 414 -35.45 4.93 -27.53
N THR A 415 -34.19 4.52 -27.54
CA THR A 415 -33.04 5.22 -26.96
C THR A 415 -32.38 6.21 -27.91
N SER A 416 -33.00 6.54 -29.03
CA SER A 416 -32.52 7.62 -29.91
C SER A 416 -32.33 8.93 -29.13
N ILE A 417 -31.24 9.64 -29.42
CA ILE A 417 -30.89 10.91 -28.76
C ILE A 417 -32.00 11.96 -28.89
N GLU A 418 -32.84 11.86 -29.93
CA GLU A 418 -33.98 12.76 -30.19
C GLU A 418 -35.11 12.61 -29.16
N ASN A 419 -35.14 11.52 -28.40
CA ASN A 419 -36.14 11.25 -27.37
C ASN A 419 -35.75 11.85 -26.00
N TYR A 420 -34.57 12.47 -25.89
CA TYR A 420 -34.02 13.01 -24.65
C TYR A 420 -33.88 14.53 -24.71
N ASN A 421 -34.18 15.20 -23.60
CA ASN A 421 -34.10 16.66 -23.49
C ASN A 421 -32.83 17.13 -22.80
N GLU A 422 -32.61 16.62 -21.59
CA GLU A 422 -31.56 17.12 -20.71
C GLU A 422 -30.97 15.99 -19.86
N LEU A 423 -29.65 16.04 -19.73
CA LEU A 423 -28.88 15.23 -18.79
C LEU A 423 -28.58 16.07 -17.55
N ILE A 424 -28.91 15.55 -16.38
CA ILE A 424 -28.63 16.17 -15.08
C ILE A 424 -27.48 15.41 -14.42
N ILE A 425 -26.47 16.14 -13.96
CA ILE A 425 -25.23 15.62 -13.39
C ILE A 425 -25.07 16.22 -11.99
N ASP A 426 -25.15 15.37 -10.98
CA ASP A 426 -25.04 15.74 -9.57
C ASP A 426 -23.76 15.14 -8.98
N ALA A 427 -22.98 15.92 -8.25
CA ALA A 427 -21.74 15.44 -7.64
C ALA A 427 -21.99 14.83 -6.25
N TYR A 428 -21.45 13.64 -6.00
CA TYR A 428 -21.41 13.06 -4.65
C TYR A 428 -20.07 13.33 -3.94
N ASP A 429 -19.06 13.80 -4.66
CA ASP A 429 -17.76 14.25 -4.14
C ASP A 429 -17.20 15.40 -5.00
N GLU A 430 -16.15 16.06 -4.54
CA GLU A 430 -15.48 17.13 -5.29
C GLU A 430 -14.47 16.54 -6.29
N GLY A 431 -14.51 17.04 -7.54
CA GLY A 431 -13.53 16.62 -8.53
C GLY A 431 -13.66 17.24 -9.92
N PRO A 432 -12.65 17.04 -10.77
CA PRO A 432 -12.70 17.44 -12.17
C PRO A 432 -13.69 16.55 -12.93
N THR A 433 -14.56 17.18 -13.71
CA THR A 433 -15.61 16.54 -14.52
C THR A 433 -15.35 16.73 -16.00
N SER A 434 -15.28 15.61 -16.72
CA SER A 434 -15.19 15.60 -18.18
C SER A 434 -16.43 14.97 -18.80
N ILE A 435 -16.90 15.60 -19.88
CA ILE A 435 -18.07 15.15 -20.64
C ILE A 435 -17.71 15.16 -22.12
N SER A 436 -17.90 14.02 -22.78
CA SER A 436 -17.67 13.88 -24.22
C SER A 436 -18.76 13.06 -24.89
N ILE A 437 -18.96 13.25 -26.18
CA ILE A 437 -19.93 12.54 -27.00
C ILE A 437 -19.28 12.10 -28.32
N ASP A 438 -19.39 10.81 -28.60
CA ASP A 438 -18.89 10.16 -29.80
C ASP A 438 -20.04 9.83 -30.73
N LYS A 439 -19.93 10.21 -32.01
CA LYS A 439 -20.85 9.79 -33.06
C LYS A 439 -20.30 8.55 -33.75
N PHE A 440 -21.12 7.50 -33.78
CA PHE A 440 -20.82 6.23 -34.44
C PHE A 440 -21.60 6.10 -35.75
N GLU A 441 -20.89 5.76 -36.81
CA GLU A 441 -21.47 5.31 -38.09
C GLU A 441 -20.84 3.99 -38.51
N ASN A 442 -21.68 2.98 -38.77
CA ASN A 442 -21.25 1.61 -39.04
C ASN A 442 -20.26 1.07 -37.98
N GLY A 443 -20.54 1.36 -36.71
CA GLY A 443 -19.73 0.95 -35.56
C GLY A 443 -18.37 1.66 -35.42
N ASN A 444 -18.03 2.61 -36.28
CA ASN A 444 -16.80 3.38 -36.16
C ASN A 444 -17.10 4.79 -35.65
N ILE A 445 -16.23 5.31 -34.79
CA ILE A 445 -16.28 6.73 -34.42
C ILE A 445 -15.92 7.55 -35.65
N ILE A 446 -16.79 8.48 -36.02
CA ILE A 446 -16.53 9.44 -37.11
C ILE A 446 -16.33 10.87 -36.59
N LYS A 447 -16.72 11.13 -35.34
CA LYS A 447 -16.67 12.45 -34.72
C LYS A 447 -16.70 12.31 -33.19
N ARG A 448 -15.86 13.10 -32.51
CA ARG A 448 -15.90 13.29 -31.05
C ARG A 448 -16.03 14.77 -30.73
N GLU A 449 -16.87 15.07 -29.75
CA GLU A 449 -17.05 16.41 -29.22
C GLU A 449 -16.99 16.36 -27.69
N ALA A 450 -16.41 17.37 -27.06
CA ALA A 450 -16.28 17.43 -25.61
C ALA A 450 -16.47 18.85 -25.09
N PHE A 451 -16.94 18.96 -23.85
CA PHE A 451 -16.88 20.20 -23.08
C PHE A 451 -15.51 20.29 -22.41
N ASP A 452 -15.02 21.52 -22.18
CA ASP A 452 -13.84 21.72 -21.33
C ASP A 452 -14.13 21.14 -19.93
N THR A 453 -13.15 20.44 -19.37
CA THR A 453 -13.21 19.92 -18.00
C THR A 453 -13.48 21.04 -16.98
N PHE A 454 -14.31 20.75 -15.97
CA PHE A 454 -14.67 21.69 -14.90
C PHE A 454 -14.71 21.02 -13.54
N ASN A 455 -14.44 21.77 -12.47
CA ASN A 455 -14.56 21.25 -11.11
C ASN A 455 -16.00 21.36 -10.62
N ILE A 456 -16.58 20.23 -10.24
CA ILE A 456 -17.89 20.13 -9.62
C ILE A 456 -17.72 19.84 -8.13
N THR A 457 -18.66 20.31 -7.32
CA THR A 457 -18.76 20.01 -5.88
C THR A 457 -20.19 19.58 -5.58
N PRO A 458 -20.48 18.96 -4.44
CA PRO A 458 -21.86 18.58 -4.07
C PRO A 458 -22.87 19.75 -3.98
N LYS A 459 -22.42 21.01 -4.09
CA LYS A 459 -23.29 22.20 -4.17
C LYS A 459 -23.62 22.62 -5.61
N LYS A 460 -22.91 22.06 -6.59
CA LYS A 460 -23.05 22.39 -8.00
C LYS A 460 -23.79 21.26 -8.72
N GLN A 461 -24.63 21.64 -9.66
CA GLN A 461 -25.30 20.73 -10.59
C GLN A 461 -24.95 21.13 -12.02
N ALA A 462 -24.64 20.15 -12.87
CA ALA A 462 -24.39 20.39 -14.28
C ALA A 462 -25.54 19.84 -15.12
N ARG A 463 -26.03 20.61 -16.10
CA ARG A 463 -27.10 20.20 -17.00
C ARG A 463 -26.67 20.28 -18.45
N VAL A 464 -26.74 19.16 -19.17
CA VAL A 464 -26.43 19.09 -20.60
C VAL A 464 -27.75 19.09 -21.37
N LYS A 465 -28.04 20.18 -22.06
CA LYS A 465 -29.19 20.25 -22.96
C LYS A 465 -28.84 19.59 -24.29
N LEU A 466 -29.41 18.42 -24.55
CA LEU A 466 -29.15 17.63 -25.75
C LEU A 466 -30.00 18.15 -26.91
N LYS A 467 -29.42 18.16 -28.11
CA LYS A 467 -30.12 18.48 -29.35
C LYS A 467 -29.80 17.43 -30.42
N SER A 468 -30.72 17.27 -31.37
CA SER A 468 -30.54 16.36 -32.51
C SER A 468 -29.27 16.65 -33.31
N ASP A 469 -28.96 17.94 -33.54
CA ASP A 469 -27.62 18.36 -33.89
C ASP A 469 -26.80 18.57 -32.61
N VAL A 470 -26.05 17.53 -32.26
CA VAL A 470 -25.23 17.49 -31.04
C VAL A 470 -24.27 18.67 -30.94
N THR A 471 -23.79 19.25 -32.06
CA THR A 471 -22.91 20.44 -32.06
C THR A 471 -23.52 21.64 -31.36
N SER A 472 -24.85 21.70 -31.30
CA SER A 472 -25.61 22.80 -30.73
C SER A 472 -26.04 22.55 -29.29
N SER A 473 -25.62 21.43 -28.69
CA SER A 473 -25.87 21.08 -27.29
C SER A 473 -24.98 21.93 -26.38
N SER A 474 -25.52 22.32 -25.24
CA SER A 474 -24.87 23.23 -24.29
C SER A 474 -24.84 22.63 -22.90
N LEU A 475 -23.79 22.90 -22.14
CA LEU A 475 -23.66 22.54 -20.73
C LEU A 475 -23.85 23.80 -19.89
N THR A 476 -24.78 23.79 -18.94
CA THR A 476 -24.95 24.87 -17.96
C THR A 476 -24.66 24.35 -16.56
N ILE A 477 -23.82 25.08 -15.81
CA ILE A 477 -23.49 24.77 -14.42
C ILE A 477 -24.33 25.67 -13.51
N TYR A 478 -24.94 25.08 -12.50
CA TYR A 478 -25.78 25.73 -11.49
C TYR A 478 -25.13 25.61 -10.11
N GLU A 479 -25.25 26.66 -9.29
CA GLU A 479 -24.90 26.66 -7.86
C GLU A 479 -26.02 27.39 -7.12
N ASP A 480 -26.61 26.75 -6.09
CA ASP A 480 -27.78 27.28 -5.37
C ASP A 480 -28.95 27.73 -6.29
N ASP A 481 -29.25 26.92 -7.33
CA ASP A 481 -30.25 27.16 -8.38
C ASP A 481 -30.01 28.37 -9.31
N GLU A 482 -28.88 29.07 -9.18
CA GLU A 482 -28.45 30.13 -10.10
C GLU A 482 -27.49 29.58 -11.16
N SER A 483 -27.68 29.96 -12.43
CA SER A 483 -26.76 29.59 -13.50
C SER A 483 -25.48 30.43 -13.42
N ILE A 484 -24.35 29.76 -13.22
CA ILE A 484 -23.05 30.41 -13.04
C ILE A 484 -22.19 30.41 -14.30
N GLU A 485 -22.33 29.38 -15.15
CA GLU A 485 -21.50 29.22 -16.34
C GLU A 485 -22.25 28.43 -17.42
N THR A 486 -21.99 28.73 -18.70
CA THR A 486 -22.42 27.91 -19.83
C THR A 486 -21.24 27.64 -20.75
N ARG A 487 -21.11 26.38 -21.18
CA ARG A 487 -20.05 25.88 -22.06
C ARG A 487 -20.64 25.27 -23.32
N GLU A 488 -19.92 25.41 -24.41
CA GLU A 488 -20.26 24.86 -25.72
C GLU A 488 -19.40 23.62 -26.02
N LEU A 489 -19.94 22.71 -26.84
CA LEU A 489 -19.20 21.54 -27.33
C LEU A 489 -18.10 21.93 -28.31
N LYS A 490 -16.94 21.30 -28.17
CA LYS A 490 -15.79 21.48 -29.05
C LYS A 490 -15.47 20.18 -29.75
N LYS A 491 -15.25 20.25 -31.06
CA LYS A 491 -14.74 19.11 -31.84
C LYS A 491 -13.29 18.81 -31.42
N ILE A 492 -13.01 17.55 -31.09
CA ILE A 492 -11.68 17.09 -30.71
C ILE A 492 -11.26 15.87 -31.53
N GLU A 493 -9.95 15.62 -31.61
CA GLU A 493 -9.40 14.40 -32.19
C GLU A 493 -9.79 13.20 -31.30
N PHE A 494 -10.24 12.10 -31.91
CA PHE A 494 -10.65 10.88 -31.21
C PHE A 494 -9.70 9.71 -31.45
N ASP A 495 -8.88 9.81 -32.50
CA ASP A 495 -7.81 8.85 -32.76
C ASP A 495 -6.69 9.09 -31.75
N GLU A 496 -6.63 8.25 -30.71
CA GLU A 496 -5.63 8.34 -29.64
C GLU A 496 -4.19 8.35 -30.17
N SER A 497 -3.93 7.71 -31.32
CA SER A 497 -2.60 7.70 -31.94
C SER A 497 -2.15 9.08 -32.48
N LYS A 498 -3.09 10.00 -32.68
CA LYS A 498 -2.84 11.37 -33.15
C LYS A 498 -2.83 12.40 -32.01
N ILE A 499 -3.18 12.01 -30.79
CA ILE A 499 -3.18 12.88 -29.63
C ILE A 499 -1.78 12.87 -29.01
N THR A 500 -1.14 14.03 -28.96
CA THR A 500 0.11 14.22 -28.21
C THR A 500 -0.26 14.65 -26.79
N LEU A 501 0.17 13.88 -25.80
CA LEU A 501 -0.08 14.16 -24.38
C LEU A 501 0.81 15.32 -23.88
N PRO A 502 0.39 16.08 -22.85
CA PRO A 502 1.26 17.05 -22.21
C PRO A 502 2.51 16.39 -21.61
N ILE A 503 3.59 17.15 -21.40
CA ILE A 503 4.82 16.64 -20.79
C ILE A 503 5.28 17.60 -19.69
N THR A 504 5.36 17.09 -18.47
CA THR A 504 5.90 17.85 -17.32
C THR A 504 7.33 17.46 -17.02
N THR A 505 8.14 18.47 -16.71
CA THR A 505 9.48 18.31 -16.14
C THR A 505 9.52 19.00 -14.78
N LEU A 506 9.87 18.24 -13.75
CA LEU A 506 10.15 18.77 -12.41
C LEU A 506 11.66 18.82 -12.18
N GLU A 507 12.06 19.77 -11.33
CA GLU A 507 13.44 19.96 -10.91
C GLU A 507 13.50 20.05 -9.39
N ILE A 508 14.48 19.38 -8.79
CA ILE A 508 14.76 19.47 -7.35
C ILE A 508 16.10 20.16 -7.19
N ASN A 509 16.09 21.28 -6.47
CA ASN A 509 17.27 22.09 -6.18
C ASN A 509 17.36 22.39 -4.70
N GLY A 510 18.55 22.67 -4.19
CA GLY A 510 18.76 23.09 -2.81
C GLY A 510 20.24 23.11 -2.47
N GLU A 511 20.59 23.73 -1.35
CA GLU A 511 21.97 23.84 -0.90
C GLU A 511 22.62 22.47 -0.65
N PHE A 512 21.86 21.54 -0.05
CA PHE A 512 22.32 20.20 0.30
C PHE A 512 21.60 19.12 -0.50
N VAL A 513 21.54 19.31 -1.83
CA VAL A 513 20.95 18.35 -2.78
C VAL A 513 22.05 17.77 -3.67
N VAL A 514 22.15 16.44 -3.71
CA VAL A 514 23.07 15.72 -4.58
C VAL A 514 22.26 14.83 -5.52
N ASN A 515 22.47 14.99 -6.83
CA ASN A 515 21.95 14.06 -7.83
C ASN A 515 22.87 12.84 -7.87
N TYR A 516 22.36 11.70 -7.42
CA TYR A 516 23.19 10.53 -7.17
C TYR A 516 23.27 9.63 -8.41
N GLU A 517 22.15 9.23 -9.02
CA GLU A 517 22.08 8.43 -10.26
C GLU A 517 20.61 8.15 -10.67
N GLU A 518 20.42 7.50 -11.83
CA GLU A 518 19.13 6.92 -12.24
C GLU A 518 19.05 5.45 -11.78
N ASP A 519 17.90 5.00 -11.26
CA ASP A 519 17.69 3.59 -10.85
C ASP A 519 17.63 2.62 -12.05
N GLU A 520 17.46 1.32 -11.81
CA GLU A 520 17.32 0.30 -12.87
C GLU A 520 16.16 0.58 -13.87
N ASN A 521 15.24 1.47 -13.51
CA ASN A 521 14.10 1.92 -14.32
C ASN A 521 14.31 3.35 -14.89
N ASN A 522 15.53 3.87 -14.86
CA ASN A 522 15.91 5.23 -15.25
C ASN A 522 15.24 6.36 -14.42
N ASN A 523 14.81 6.10 -13.18
CA ASN A 523 14.24 7.13 -12.31
C ASN A 523 15.34 7.87 -11.53
N LYS A 524 15.30 9.19 -11.52
CA LYS A 524 16.28 10.02 -10.81
C LYS A 524 16.14 9.89 -9.29
N ILE A 525 17.27 9.64 -8.61
CA ILE A 525 17.37 9.64 -7.15
C ILE A 525 18.11 10.89 -6.68
N TYR A 526 17.46 11.66 -5.82
CA TYR A 526 18.04 12.83 -5.16
C TYR A 526 18.34 12.51 -3.70
N LEU A 527 19.56 12.81 -3.26
CA LEU A 527 19.91 12.81 -1.84
C LEU A 527 19.67 14.22 -1.33
N VAL A 528 18.90 14.37 -0.27
CA VAL A 528 18.50 15.67 0.27
C VAL A 528 18.79 15.72 1.77
N LYS A 529 19.44 16.80 2.21
CA LYS A 529 19.62 17.09 3.63
C LYS A 529 18.96 18.39 4.06
N LYS A 530 18.31 18.38 5.24
CA LYS A 530 17.52 19.50 5.83
C LYS A 530 16.28 19.87 5.02
N GLU A 531 16.45 20.40 3.81
CA GLU A 531 15.38 20.80 2.91
C GLU A 531 15.84 20.87 1.44
N ALA A 532 14.88 20.85 0.52
CA ALA A 532 15.08 21.11 -0.90
C ALA A 532 13.86 21.84 -1.47
N THR A 533 13.99 22.44 -2.65
CA THR A 533 12.89 23.05 -3.39
C THR A 533 12.55 22.20 -4.61
N LEU A 534 11.29 21.79 -4.72
CA LEU A 534 10.72 21.21 -5.93
C LEU A 534 10.10 22.32 -6.78
N THR A 535 10.47 22.41 -8.06
CA THR A 535 9.93 23.41 -8.99
C THR A 535 9.40 22.75 -10.25
N VAL A 536 8.25 23.21 -10.74
CA VAL A 536 7.72 22.83 -12.07
C VAL A 536 8.50 23.60 -13.14
N GLN A 537 9.58 23.00 -13.64
CA GLN A 537 10.51 23.63 -14.58
C GLN A 537 9.84 23.97 -15.91
N ALA A 538 9.09 23.01 -16.46
CA ALA A 538 8.39 23.18 -17.72
C ALA A 538 7.16 22.28 -17.80
N ILE A 539 6.11 22.81 -18.42
CA ILE A 539 4.97 22.04 -18.89
C ILE A 539 4.87 22.28 -20.39
N GLN A 540 5.19 21.26 -21.19
CA GLN A 540 5.02 21.31 -22.63
C GLN A 540 3.58 20.92 -22.96
N GLN A 541 2.89 21.81 -23.66
CA GLN A 541 1.55 21.56 -24.14
C GLN A 541 1.56 20.47 -25.21
N GLY A 542 0.61 19.53 -25.12
CA GLY A 542 0.34 18.54 -26.15
C GLY A 542 -0.59 19.06 -27.25
N SER A 543 -1.46 18.18 -27.75
CA SER A 543 -2.49 18.54 -28.74
C SER A 543 -3.51 19.55 -28.19
N PHE A 544 -3.72 19.57 -26.88
CA PHE A 544 -4.71 20.41 -26.20
C PHE A 544 -4.07 21.21 -25.08
N ASN A 545 -4.75 22.29 -24.67
CA ASN A 545 -4.28 23.19 -23.62
C ASN A 545 -4.17 22.46 -22.28
N VAL A 546 -3.12 22.77 -21.53
CA VAL A 546 -2.92 22.23 -20.17
C VAL A 546 -4.02 22.72 -19.24
N HIS A 547 -4.52 21.83 -18.38
CA HIS A 547 -5.43 22.16 -17.30
C HIS A 547 -4.67 22.31 -15.99
N GLU A 548 -4.08 21.23 -15.47
CA GLU A 548 -3.41 21.22 -14.16
C GLU A 548 -2.33 20.14 -14.03
N THR A 549 -1.35 20.34 -13.15
CA THR A 549 -0.32 19.33 -12.80
C THR A 549 -0.60 18.75 -11.42
N HIS A 550 -0.82 17.45 -11.32
CA HIS A 550 -0.94 16.77 -10.03
C HIS A 550 0.41 16.26 -9.56
N ILE A 551 0.67 16.47 -8.27
CA ILE A 551 1.84 15.93 -7.58
C ILE A 551 1.37 15.21 -6.32
N THR A 552 1.94 14.04 -6.06
CA THR A 552 1.72 13.25 -4.85
C THR A 552 3.06 12.99 -4.16
N ILE A 553 3.21 13.44 -2.91
CA ILE A 553 4.41 13.24 -2.10
C ILE A 553 4.04 12.33 -0.93
N ASN A 554 4.54 11.10 -0.89
CA ASN A 554 4.27 10.14 0.20
C ASN A 554 2.79 9.97 0.61
N ASN A 555 1.85 10.16 -0.34
CA ASN A 555 0.37 10.17 -0.23
C ASN A 555 -0.31 11.55 -0.10
N THR A 556 0.43 12.64 0.09
CA THR A 556 -0.16 14.00 0.09
C THR A 556 -0.31 14.48 -1.35
N LYS A 557 -1.56 14.66 -1.81
CA LYS A 557 -1.89 15.16 -3.15
C LYS A 557 -1.95 16.68 -3.16
N MET A 558 -1.50 17.27 -4.25
CA MET A 558 -1.54 18.71 -4.50
C MET A 558 -1.57 18.99 -6.00
N VAL A 559 -2.02 20.18 -6.36
CA VAL A 559 -2.03 20.69 -7.73
C VAL A 559 -1.05 21.84 -7.80
N LEU A 560 -0.15 21.80 -8.78
CA LEU A 560 0.78 22.88 -9.09
C LEU A 560 0.55 23.40 -10.51
N ASN A 561 0.80 24.69 -10.68
CA ASN A 561 0.88 25.34 -11.98
C ASN A 561 2.34 25.47 -12.42
N LYS A 562 2.52 25.93 -13.66
CA LYS A 562 3.84 26.25 -14.20
C LYS A 562 4.51 27.32 -13.30
N GLU A 563 5.79 27.15 -13.01
CA GLU A 563 6.60 28.05 -12.16
C GLU A 563 6.29 28.00 -10.65
N ASP A 564 5.30 27.21 -10.23
CA ASP A 564 5.08 26.96 -8.80
C ASP A 564 6.26 26.16 -8.21
N SER A 565 6.53 26.41 -6.93
CA SER A 565 7.58 25.72 -6.17
C SER A 565 7.12 25.35 -4.77
N ILE A 566 7.71 24.28 -4.23
CA ILE A 566 7.38 23.72 -2.91
C ILE A 566 8.66 23.48 -2.11
N ASN A 567 8.65 23.87 -0.83
CA ASN A 567 9.70 23.48 0.11
C ASN A 567 9.48 22.03 0.58
N LEU A 568 10.44 21.17 0.27
CA LEU A 568 10.53 19.78 0.68
C LEU A 568 11.39 19.68 1.95
N ASP A 569 10.74 19.73 3.10
CA ASP A 569 11.36 19.59 4.41
C ASP A 569 10.71 18.44 5.21
N LYS A 570 11.05 18.30 6.49
CA LYS A 570 10.51 17.26 7.38
C LYS A 570 8.99 17.27 7.58
N SER A 571 8.28 18.31 7.13
CA SER A 571 6.82 18.36 7.15
C SER A 571 6.20 17.52 6.01
N LEU A 572 6.91 17.35 4.90
CA LEU A 572 6.47 16.57 3.73
C LEU A 572 7.30 15.29 3.52
N LEU A 573 8.57 15.32 3.92
CA LEU A 573 9.51 14.21 3.78
C LEU A 573 9.70 13.46 5.09
N LYS A 574 9.84 12.13 4.99
CA LYS A 574 10.21 11.23 6.08
C LYS A 574 11.69 10.88 5.95
N PRO A 575 12.43 10.69 7.05
CA PRO A 575 13.80 10.18 6.99
C PRO A 575 13.87 8.86 6.19
N GLY A 576 14.85 8.76 5.27
CA GLY A 576 14.96 7.66 4.32
C GLY A 576 14.29 7.93 2.98
N PHE A 577 13.78 6.88 2.32
CA PHE A 577 13.19 6.97 0.98
C PHE A 577 11.80 7.60 0.97
N ASN A 578 11.58 8.48 0.00
CA ASN A 578 10.34 9.17 -0.30
C ASN A 578 10.08 9.10 -1.80
N GLU A 579 8.82 9.02 -2.20
CA GLU A 579 8.40 9.02 -3.60
C GLU A 579 7.57 10.27 -3.90
N ILE A 580 7.92 10.93 -5.00
CA ILE A 580 7.17 12.02 -5.60
C ILE A 580 6.65 11.53 -6.95
N GLN A 581 5.33 11.37 -7.06
CA GLN A 581 4.65 11.01 -8.31
C GLN A 581 4.01 12.25 -8.92
N PHE A 582 4.08 12.39 -10.24
CA PHE A 582 3.46 13.53 -10.91
C PHE A 582 2.99 13.22 -12.33
N TYR A 583 1.95 13.95 -12.75
CA TYR A 583 1.43 13.94 -14.11
C TYR A 583 0.60 15.22 -14.36
N THR A 584 0.58 15.69 -15.60
CA THR A 584 -0.27 16.76 -16.09
C THR A 584 -1.47 16.23 -16.86
N VAL A 585 -2.58 16.97 -16.73
CA VAL A 585 -3.84 16.74 -17.42
C VAL A 585 -4.15 17.93 -18.32
N ASP A 586 -4.71 17.67 -19.49
CA ASP A 586 -5.22 18.72 -20.39
C ASP A 586 -6.71 19.03 -20.16
N VAL A 587 -7.23 20.04 -20.86
CA VAL A 587 -8.63 20.50 -20.73
C VAL A 587 -9.69 19.48 -21.18
N PHE A 588 -9.30 18.34 -21.77
CA PHE A 588 -10.19 17.24 -22.14
C PHE A 588 -9.84 15.94 -21.40
N ASP A 589 -9.19 16.06 -20.24
CA ASP A 589 -8.86 14.96 -19.34
C ASP A 589 -7.84 13.96 -19.93
N ASN A 590 -7.06 14.31 -20.96
CA ASN A 590 -5.94 13.45 -21.37
C ASN A 590 -4.76 13.65 -20.41
N THR A 591 -4.25 12.54 -19.88
CA THR A 591 -3.22 12.54 -18.84
C THR A 591 -1.89 12.03 -19.37
N GLU A 592 -0.79 12.70 -19.06
CA GLU A 592 0.54 12.11 -19.29
C GLU A 592 0.77 10.89 -18.38
N LYS A 593 1.71 10.01 -18.75
CA LYS A 593 2.10 8.89 -17.89
C LYS A 593 2.67 9.40 -16.57
N ILE A 594 2.27 8.77 -15.45
CA ILE A 594 2.84 9.05 -14.13
C ILE A 594 4.37 8.86 -14.19
N LYS A 595 5.10 9.90 -13.76
CA LYS A 595 6.54 9.85 -13.54
C LYS A 595 6.82 9.89 -12.05
N SER A 596 7.88 9.22 -11.63
CA SER A 596 8.33 9.21 -10.24
C SER A 596 9.72 9.83 -10.11
N ILE A 597 9.92 10.60 -9.04
CA ILE A 597 11.21 11.05 -8.54
C ILE A 597 11.37 10.50 -7.12
N TYR A 598 12.54 9.95 -6.82
CA TYR A 598 12.84 9.41 -5.50
C TYR A 598 13.77 10.34 -4.74
N ILE A 599 13.48 10.54 -3.46
CA ILE A 599 14.30 11.32 -2.55
C ILE A 599 14.72 10.44 -1.38
N TYR A 600 16.03 10.35 -1.12
CA TYR A 600 16.52 9.89 0.16
C TYR A 600 16.79 11.11 1.07
N PHE A 601 15.96 11.27 2.09
CA PHE A 601 15.98 12.44 2.98
C PHE A 601 16.70 12.15 4.30
N VAL A 602 17.56 13.07 4.72
CA VAL A 602 18.28 13.04 6.00
C VAL A 602 18.16 14.40 6.69
N GLU A 603 17.81 14.45 7.98
CA GLU A 603 17.70 15.75 8.68
C GLU A 603 19.08 16.29 9.11
N THR A 604 19.94 15.42 9.62
CA THR A 604 21.32 15.72 10.04
C THR A 604 22.26 14.55 9.70
N ALA A 605 23.54 14.82 9.43
CA ALA A 605 24.53 13.75 9.22
C ALA A 605 25.08 13.18 10.53
N TYR A 606 25.18 14.03 11.56
CA TYR A 606 25.77 13.70 12.86
C TYR A 606 24.79 14.03 13.97
N GLU A 607 24.59 13.09 14.89
CA GLU A 607 23.69 13.23 16.03
C GLU A 607 24.41 13.77 17.27
N LYS A 608 25.54 13.17 17.64
CA LYS A 608 26.26 13.48 18.89
C LYS A 608 27.79 13.35 18.76
N ILE A 609 28.50 14.20 19.49
CA ILE A 609 29.92 14.05 19.81
C ILE A 609 30.00 13.57 21.27
N GLN A 610 30.46 12.34 21.46
CA GLN A 610 30.45 11.67 22.76
C GLN A 610 31.85 11.68 23.36
N PHE A 611 31.97 12.12 24.61
CA PHE A 611 33.21 12.03 25.38
C PHE A 611 33.03 11.06 26.53
N TYR A 612 33.97 10.12 26.65
CA TYR A 612 33.99 9.15 27.74
C TYR A 612 35.29 9.28 28.52
N PHE A 613 35.23 9.94 29.68
CA PHE A 613 36.36 10.22 30.56
C PHE A 613 36.48 9.16 31.66
N THR A 614 37.68 8.58 31.80
CA THR A 614 38.03 7.62 32.85
C THR A 614 39.30 8.05 33.60
N ASP A 615 39.88 7.23 34.48
CA ASP A 615 41.05 7.64 35.28
C ASP A 615 42.34 7.83 34.49
N LYS A 616 42.52 7.08 33.38
CA LYS A 616 43.78 7.04 32.62
C LYS A 616 43.72 7.73 31.26
N HIS A 617 42.57 7.72 30.62
CA HIS A 617 42.38 8.23 29.26
C HIS A 617 40.92 8.62 29.04
N TYR A 618 40.67 9.25 27.90
CA TYR A 618 39.32 9.51 27.42
C TYR A 618 39.16 9.16 25.95
N ILE A 619 37.94 8.75 25.60
CA ILE A 619 37.58 8.35 24.24
C ILE A 619 36.59 9.37 23.68
N ILE A 620 36.80 9.77 22.44
CA ILE A 620 35.90 10.60 21.65
C ILE A 620 35.18 9.69 20.65
N LYS A 621 33.86 9.74 20.60
CA LYS A 621 33.09 8.98 19.60
C LYS A 621 32.12 9.91 18.91
N ILE A 622 32.15 9.92 17.59
CA ILE A 622 31.22 10.70 16.78
C ILE A 622 30.11 9.76 16.31
N GLN A 623 28.88 10.05 16.75
CA GLN A 623 27.69 9.30 16.41
C GLN A 623 27.03 9.91 15.18
N LYS A 624 27.02 9.16 14.08
CA LYS A 624 26.28 9.50 12.86
C LYS A 624 24.79 9.27 13.07
N ASP A 625 23.99 10.02 12.33
CA ASP A 625 22.58 9.71 12.15
C ASP A 625 22.40 8.35 11.47
N ALA A 626 21.44 7.56 11.95
CA ALA A 626 21.22 6.21 11.46
C ALA A 626 20.80 6.17 9.99
N PHE A 627 20.03 7.16 9.52
CA PHE A 627 19.60 7.28 8.12
C PHE A 627 20.75 7.77 7.23
N TYR A 628 21.58 8.69 7.72
CA TYR A 628 22.81 9.10 7.04
C TYR A 628 23.78 7.94 6.85
N ASP A 629 24.06 7.19 7.92
CA ASP A 629 24.96 6.03 7.87
C ASP A 629 24.41 4.90 6.99
N LYS A 630 23.08 4.72 6.97
CA LYS A 630 22.40 3.83 6.02
C LYS A 630 22.54 4.32 4.58
N MET A 631 22.35 5.61 4.32
CA MET A 631 22.52 6.23 3.00
C MET A 631 23.91 5.97 2.44
N LEU A 632 24.96 6.24 3.22
CA LEU A 632 26.35 6.01 2.79
C LEU A 632 26.58 4.57 2.34
N ARG A 633 26.00 3.58 3.05
CA ARG A 633 26.10 2.17 2.69
C ARG A 633 25.30 1.79 1.45
N GLU A 634 24.02 2.17 1.39
CA GLU A 634 23.13 1.81 0.29
C GLU A 634 23.63 2.39 -1.04
N PHE A 635 24.12 3.63 -1.00
CA PHE A 635 24.63 4.37 -2.15
C PHE A 635 26.16 4.31 -2.27
N LYS A 636 26.85 3.43 -1.54
CA LYS A 636 28.32 3.22 -1.64
C LYS A 636 29.13 4.53 -1.69
N LEU A 637 28.69 5.55 -0.95
CA LEU A 637 29.30 6.86 -0.96
C LEU A 637 30.58 6.84 -0.12
N SER A 638 31.61 7.52 -0.61
CA SER A 638 32.85 7.69 0.15
C SER A 638 32.57 8.51 1.41
N GLU A 639 32.79 7.90 2.56
CA GLU A 639 32.70 8.59 3.84
C GLU A 639 33.79 9.65 3.95
N ILE A 640 33.43 10.83 4.45
CA ILE A 640 34.37 11.85 4.87
C ILE A 640 34.50 11.71 6.39
N PRO A 641 35.59 11.09 6.90
CA PRO A 641 35.74 10.89 8.33
C PRO A 641 35.89 12.25 9.03
N PRO A 642 35.29 12.43 10.20
CA PRO A 642 35.54 13.62 11.01
C PRO A 642 37.02 13.79 11.35
N THR A 643 37.45 15.04 11.46
CA THR A 643 38.83 15.39 11.84
C THR A 643 38.87 15.91 13.27
N LEU A 644 39.84 15.42 14.06
CA LEU A 644 40.13 15.89 15.41
C LEU A 644 41.53 16.51 15.44
N ASN A 645 41.60 17.83 15.56
CA ASN A 645 42.85 18.58 15.60
C ASN A 645 43.12 19.06 17.03
N PHE A 646 44.14 18.49 17.66
CA PHE A 646 44.61 18.93 18.98
C PHE A 646 45.78 19.89 18.82
N ASP A 647 45.77 21.00 19.56
CA ASP A 647 46.92 21.90 19.65
C ASP A 647 48.16 21.23 20.29
N LEU A 648 47.94 20.20 21.10
CA LEU A 648 48.95 19.34 21.70
C LEU A 648 48.65 17.87 21.39
N GLU A 649 49.54 17.20 20.65
CA GLU A 649 49.34 15.80 20.21
C GLU A 649 49.86 14.74 21.20
N GLU A 650 50.60 15.13 22.23
CA GLU A 650 51.21 14.16 23.16
C GLU A 650 50.12 13.34 23.88
N GLY A 651 50.14 12.02 23.73
CA GLY A 651 49.15 11.10 24.31
C GLY A 651 47.90 10.87 23.45
N VAL A 652 47.78 11.51 22.27
CA VAL A 652 46.65 11.33 21.35
C VAL A 652 46.93 10.17 20.38
N VAL A 653 46.02 9.20 20.31
CA VAL A 653 46.03 8.09 19.35
C VAL A 653 44.65 7.98 18.70
N GLY A 654 44.46 8.71 17.60
CA GLY A 654 43.16 8.81 16.92
C GLY A 654 42.10 9.39 17.84
N TYR A 655 41.13 8.55 18.23
CA TYR A 655 40.00 8.92 19.08
C TYR A 655 40.21 8.63 20.57
N ASP A 656 41.39 8.10 20.96
CA ASP A 656 41.77 7.79 22.34
C ASP A 656 42.88 8.75 22.79
N VAL A 657 42.70 9.39 23.96
CA VAL A 657 43.65 10.36 24.49
C VAL A 657 44.05 10.01 25.92
N VAL A 658 45.35 9.71 26.10
CA VAL A 658 45.98 9.50 27.41
C VAL A 658 46.34 10.85 28.02
N TYR A 659 45.93 11.06 29.27
CA TYR A 659 46.16 12.33 29.96
C TYR A 659 47.64 12.64 30.17
N GLN A 660 48.02 13.90 29.91
CA GLN A 660 49.32 14.50 30.23
C GLN A 660 49.23 15.63 31.27
N ASN A 661 48.05 15.85 31.87
CA ASN A 661 47.76 16.93 32.82
C ASN A 661 47.92 18.31 32.20
N VAL A 662 47.54 18.45 30.93
CA VAL A 662 47.60 19.71 30.18
C VAL A 662 46.21 20.25 29.89
N LYS A 663 46.15 21.49 29.42
CA LYS A 663 44.94 22.08 28.85
C LYS A 663 45.08 22.05 27.33
N ARG A 664 44.16 21.37 26.64
CA ARG A 664 44.17 21.24 25.17
C ARG A 664 43.05 22.03 24.53
N ASN A 665 43.34 22.66 23.41
CA ASN A 665 42.32 23.12 22.47
C ASN A 665 42.10 22.00 21.44
N LEU A 666 40.84 21.57 21.32
CA LEU A 666 40.42 20.55 20.36
C LEU A 666 39.47 21.19 19.36
N GLU A 667 39.89 21.20 18.11
CA GLU A 667 39.07 21.57 16.95
C GLU A 667 38.49 20.30 16.34
N ILE A 668 37.16 20.22 16.28
CA ILE A 668 36.41 19.10 15.71
C ILE A 668 35.77 19.59 14.42
N GLU A 669 36.16 19.00 13.29
CA GLU A 669 35.58 19.29 11.98
C GLU A 669 34.69 18.12 11.56
N LEU A 670 33.39 18.40 11.45
CA LEU A 670 32.38 17.48 10.95
C LEU A 670 32.03 17.89 9.53
N GLN A 671 32.45 17.10 8.54
CA GLN A 671 32.05 17.30 7.14
C GLN A 671 31.20 16.13 6.68
N ASP A 672 30.17 16.41 5.87
CA ASP A 672 29.35 15.38 5.24
C ASP A 672 29.41 15.42 3.71
N VAL A 673 28.85 14.38 3.08
CA VAL A 673 28.88 14.21 1.62
C VAL A 673 28.06 15.27 0.86
N PHE A 674 27.26 16.08 1.57
CA PHE A 674 26.53 17.20 0.98
C PHE A 674 27.38 18.49 0.95
N GLY A 675 28.62 18.45 1.46
CA GLY A 675 29.50 19.61 1.52
C GLY A 675 29.24 20.55 2.70
N ASP A 676 28.33 20.19 3.61
CA ASP A 676 28.14 20.93 4.86
C ASP A 676 29.29 20.61 5.80
N SER A 677 29.88 21.66 6.37
CA SER A 677 30.94 21.53 7.35
C SER A 677 30.57 22.31 8.62
N LYS A 678 30.75 21.64 9.76
CA LYS A 678 30.56 22.23 11.07
C LYS A 678 31.84 22.08 11.86
N GLN A 679 32.34 23.20 12.38
CA GLN A 679 33.54 23.25 13.20
C GLN A 679 33.18 23.63 14.64
N GLU A 680 33.68 22.85 15.59
CA GLU A 680 33.55 23.11 17.03
C GLU A 680 34.92 23.21 17.68
N ASN A 681 35.15 24.28 18.43
CA ASN A 681 36.40 24.51 19.15
C ASN A 681 36.13 24.41 20.65
N ILE A 682 36.61 23.34 21.26
CA ILE A 682 36.41 23.07 22.69
C ILE A 682 37.73 23.03 23.45
N ILE A 683 37.62 23.25 24.75
CA ILE A 683 38.76 23.22 25.66
C ILE A 683 38.65 21.99 26.56
N VAL A 684 39.66 21.12 26.50
CA VAL A 684 39.77 19.94 27.36
C VAL A 684 40.83 20.22 28.44
N ASP A 685 40.36 20.67 29.61
CA ASP A 685 41.20 20.87 30.80
C ASP A 685 41.34 19.54 31.57
N GLU A 686 42.38 18.78 31.24
CA GLU A 686 42.60 17.44 31.78
C GLU A 686 42.76 17.43 33.31
N VAL A 687 43.27 18.53 33.89
CA VAL A 687 43.47 18.66 35.35
C VAL A 687 42.10 18.71 36.04
N LYS A 688 41.20 19.58 35.58
CA LYS A 688 39.84 19.66 36.14
C LYS A 688 39.06 18.38 35.93
N ILE A 689 39.19 17.76 34.76
CA ILE A 689 38.53 16.49 34.44
C ILE A 689 39.00 15.38 35.39
N LYS A 690 40.31 15.29 35.67
CA LYS A 690 40.84 14.35 36.67
C LYS A 690 40.31 14.63 38.07
N GLU A 691 40.17 15.88 38.47
CA GLU A 691 39.57 16.21 39.78
C GLU A 691 38.11 15.75 39.87
N ILE A 692 37.34 15.84 38.79
CA ILE A 692 35.95 15.33 38.72
C ILE A 692 35.95 13.81 38.87
N ILE A 693 36.78 13.11 38.10
CA ILE A 693 36.90 11.65 38.11
C ILE A 693 37.39 11.11 39.46
N ARG A 694 38.32 11.83 40.11
CA ARG A 694 38.81 11.49 41.44
C ARG A 694 37.87 11.96 42.55
N GLY A 695 36.83 12.74 42.27
CA GLY A 695 35.90 13.21 43.29
C GLY A 695 36.47 14.26 44.24
N SER A 696 37.45 15.04 43.80
CA SER A 696 37.98 16.21 44.49
C SER A 696 37.50 17.54 43.88
N ALA A 697 36.72 17.52 42.81
CA ALA A 697 36.18 18.71 42.16
C ALA A 697 34.98 19.31 42.90
N THR A 698 34.88 20.65 42.86
CA THR A 698 33.66 21.36 43.25
C THR A 698 32.66 21.39 42.10
N ILE A 699 31.39 21.67 42.41
CA ILE A 699 30.34 21.82 41.42
C ILE A 699 30.65 22.95 40.42
N ASP A 700 31.29 24.04 40.89
CA ASP A 700 31.72 25.14 40.02
C ASP A 700 32.76 24.71 38.99
N LYS A 701 33.66 23.79 39.36
CA LYS A 701 34.64 23.20 38.43
C LYS A 701 33.94 22.35 37.36
N LEU A 702 32.93 21.55 37.74
CA LEU A 702 32.09 20.82 36.79
C LEU A 702 31.38 21.79 35.82
N LEU A 703 30.77 22.86 36.34
CA LEU A 703 30.09 23.88 35.53
C LEU A 703 31.07 24.66 34.62
N THR A 704 32.32 24.82 35.05
CA THR A 704 33.37 25.40 34.21
C THR A 704 33.71 24.48 33.04
N VAL A 705 33.86 23.17 33.28
CA VAL A 705 34.09 22.20 32.20
C VAL A 705 32.93 22.20 31.20
N VAL A 706 31.67 22.31 31.66
CA VAL A 706 30.50 22.42 30.78
C VAL A 706 30.62 23.63 29.84
N LYS A 707 31.05 24.79 30.37
CA LYS A 707 31.28 26.00 29.56
C LYS A 707 32.46 25.85 28.60
N GLU A 708 33.52 25.17 29.02
CA GLU A 708 34.71 24.89 28.18
C GLU A 708 34.40 23.96 26.99
N PHE A 709 33.32 23.19 27.08
CA PHE A 709 32.74 22.39 25.97
C PHE A 709 31.69 23.16 25.14
N ASN A 710 31.51 24.47 25.40
CA ASN A 710 30.49 25.32 24.77
C ASN A 710 29.05 24.83 24.94
N ILE A 711 28.77 24.02 25.98
CA ILE A 711 27.43 23.51 26.26
C ILE A 711 26.58 24.63 26.90
N THR A 712 25.46 24.98 26.25
CA THR A 712 24.61 26.10 26.67
C THR A 712 23.39 25.68 27.48
N ASN A 713 22.73 24.57 27.11
CA ASN A 713 21.53 24.04 27.79
C ASN A 713 21.75 22.60 28.27
N PRO A 714 22.63 22.38 29.27
CA PRO A 714 23.00 21.05 29.72
C PRO A 714 21.86 20.33 30.46
N SER A 715 21.61 19.09 30.07
CA SER A 715 20.92 18.09 30.89
C SER A 715 21.95 17.30 31.69
N TYR A 716 21.74 17.14 32.99
CA TYR A 716 22.63 16.38 33.87
C TYR A 716 21.98 15.09 34.33
N LYS A 717 22.79 14.04 34.49
CA LYS A 717 22.38 12.79 35.13
C LYS A 717 23.53 12.25 35.98
N PHE A 718 23.27 12.15 37.29
CA PHE A 718 24.22 11.62 38.26
C PHE A 718 23.89 10.14 38.52
N GLY A 719 24.79 9.24 38.11
CA GLY A 719 24.68 7.80 38.37
C GLY A 719 25.09 7.50 39.80
N MET A 720 24.22 6.89 40.61
CA MET A 720 24.48 6.55 42.01
C MET A 720 24.84 5.06 42.17
N LYS A 721 25.50 4.69 43.28
CA LYS A 721 25.69 3.28 43.66
C LYS A 721 24.34 2.60 43.86
N ASP A 722 24.21 1.34 43.47
CA ASP A 722 23.02 0.49 43.65
C ASP A 722 22.60 0.42 45.13
N THR A 723 21.80 1.39 45.55
CA THR A 723 21.31 1.55 46.95
C THR A 723 19.79 1.44 47.01
N GLY A 724 19.13 0.96 45.94
CA GLY A 724 17.68 0.79 45.90
C GLY A 724 16.88 2.09 45.78
N ASN A 725 17.52 3.26 45.75
CA ASN A 725 16.86 4.55 45.55
C ASN A 725 16.56 4.81 44.06
N LYS A 726 15.28 4.68 43.68
CA LYS A 726 14.75 4.90 42.33
C LYS A 726 14.50 6.39 42.00
N GLY A 727 15.39 7.30 42.42
CA GLY A 727 15.27 8.74 42.15
C GLY A 727 16.03 9.19 40.89
N ARG A 728 15.49 10.14 40.12
CA ARG A 728 16.24 10.82 39.04
C ARG A 728 17.04 11.99 39.63
N TYR A 729 18.36 11.85 39.70
CA TYR A 729 19.27 12.91 40.14
C TYR A 729 19.74 13.73 38.92
N THR A 730 19.07 14.84 38.63
CA THR A 730 19.30 15.66 37.42
C THR A 730 19.68 17.11 37.70
N THR A 731 19.66 17.55 38.96
CA THR A 731 20.06 18.91 39.33
C THR A 731 21.54 18.94 39.72
N PRO A 732 22.37 19.82 39.14
CA PRO A 732 23.77 19.95 39.48
C PRO A 732 23.91 20.55 40.88
N LYS A 733 24.27 19.71 41.85
CA LYS A 733 24.53 20.07 43.25
C LYS A 733 25.80 19.38 43.73
N GLN A 734 26.52 20.00 44.67
CA GLN A 734 27.73 19.41 45.25
C GLN A 734 27.47 18.02 45.85
N GLU A 735 26.38 17.87 46.60
CA GLU A 735 25.96 16.59 47.19
C GLU A 735 25.80 15.47 46.14
N SER A 736 25.18 15.79 45.00
CA SER A 736 24.98 14.84 43.89
C SER A 736 26.31 14.46 43.24
N LEU A 737 27.20 15.43 43.05
CA LEU A 737 28.52 15.22 42.46
C LEU A 737 29.41 14.36 43.38
N ASP A 738 29.35 14.59 44.69
CA ASP A 738 30.15 13.87 45.67
C ASP A 738 29.73 12.39 45.77
N ALA A 739 28.41 12.14 45.80
CA ALA A 739 27.84 10.80 46.00
C ALA A 739 27.82 9.91 44.75
N CYS A 740 27.91 10.48 43.54
CA CYS A 740 27.79 9.73 42.29
C CYS A 740 29.00 8.83 41.98
N THR A 741 28.76 7.78 41.19
CA THR A 741 29.76 6.94 40.52
C THR A 741 30.06 7.42 39.10
N SER A 742 29.14 8.16 38.48
CA SER A 742 29.34 8.78 37.17
C SER A 742 28.51 10.04 37.01
N VAL A 743 28.97 10.95 36.17
CA VAL A 743 28.23 12.15 35.75
C VAL A 743 28.07 12.09 34.24
N GLU A 744 26.83 12.14 33.76
CA GLU A 744 26.47 12.28 32.35
C GLU A 744 25.94 13.69 32.12
N ILE A 745 26.42 14.37 31.08
CA ILE A 745 26.04 15.72 30.67
C ILE A 745 25.72 15.66 29.18
N SER A 746 24.53 16.10 28.77
CA SER A 746 24.13 16.09 27.37
C SER A 746 23.46 17.40 26.95
N ASP A 747 23.71 17.87 25.74
CA ASP A 747 22.93 18.91 25.07
C ASP A 747 22.50 18.46 23.67
N ASP A 748 22.26 19.37 22.72
CA ASP A 748 21.90 19.03 21.34
C ASP A 748 23.04 18.35 20.56
N LEU A 749 24.30 18.64 20.84
CA LEU A 749 25.46 18.14 20.10
C LEU A 749 26.38 17.22 20.91
N PHE A 750 26.52 17.43 22.22
CA PHE A 750 27.49 16.71 23.04
C PHE A 750 26.81 15.71 24.00
N ASP A 751 27.45 14.55 24.19
CA ASP A 751 27.19 13.62 25.30
C ASP A 751 28.49 13.34 26.05
N ILE A 752 28.64 13.88 27.25
CA ILE A 752 29.85 13.75 28.05
C ILE A 752 29.57 12.85 29.24
N LYS A 753 30.44 11.85 29.45
CA LYS A 753 30.37 10.94 30.58
C LYS A 753 31.69 10.92 31.34
N PHE A 754 31.63 11.23 32.63
CA PHE A 754 32.71 11.07 33.59
C PHE A 754 32.45 9.82 34.43
N VAL A 755 33.39 8.87 34.44
CA VAL A 755 33.34 7.71 35.34
C VAL A 755 34.29 7.94 36.50
N LYS A 756 33.76 7.98 37.73
CA LYS A 756 34.56 8.28 38.91
C LYS A 756 35.33 7.05 39.40
N THR A 757 36.62 7.22 39.64
CA THR A 757 37.52 6.18 40.18
C THR A 757 38.02 6.60 41.54
N LEU A 758 37.30 6.18 42.59
CA LEU A 758 37.64 6.48 43.98
C LEU A 758 38.52 5.36 44.57
N LYS A 759 39.79 5.27 44.13
CA LYS A 759 40.76 4.31 44.70
C LYS A 759 41.97 5.05 45.29
N TYR A 760 42.03 5.10 46.61
CA TYR A 760 43.16 5.65 47.37
C TYR A 760 43.84 4.55 48.18
N ASP A 761 45.16 4.63 48.29
CA ASP A 761 45.95 3.76 49.15
C ASP A 761 46.23 4.48 50.48
N VAL A 762 45.61 4.02 51.55
CA VAL A 762 45.78 4.56 52.90
C VAL A 762 46.71 3.66 53.69
N ARG A 763 47.90 4.17 54.06
CA ARG A 763 48.92 3.41 54.78
C ARG A 763 49.22 4.04 56.13
N PHE A 764 48.94 3.31 57.20
CA PHE A 764 49.29 3.71 58.56
C PHE A 764 50.81 3.58 58.79
N SER A 765 51.43 4.64 59.31
CA SER A 765 52.86 4.70 59.60
C SER A 765 53.25 3.81 60.79
N VAL A 766 52.30 3.60 61.72
CA VAL A 766 52.42 2.64 62.83
C VAL A 766 51.08 1.94 62.98
N ILE A 767 51.07 0.60 62.86
CA ILE A 767 49.88 -0.21 63.14
C ILE A 767 49.96 -0.63 64.60
N THR A 768 49.30 0.12 65.49
CA THR A 768 49.01 -0.40 66.82
C THR A 768 47.69 -1.16 66.74
N GLU A 769 47.77 -2.46 66.46
CA GLU A 769 46.59 -3.35 66.47
C GLU A 769 46.03 -3.52 67.90
N LYS A 770 46.69 -2.94 68.91
CA LYS A 770 46.30 -3.02 70.32
C LYS A 770 46.28 -1.65 70.97
N ILE A 771 45.10 -1.25 71.46
CA ILE A 771 44.88 -0.05 72.27
C ILE A 771 44.74 -0.51 73.72
N ASN A 772 45.78 -0.29 74.52
CA ASN A 772 45.80 -0.62 75.92
C ASN A 772 45.40 0.58 76.76
N ILE A 773 44.18 0.52 77.31
CA ILE A 773 43.62 1.67 78.02
C ILE A 773 44.08 1.77 79.49
N ALA A 774 44.77 0.76 80.02
CA ALA A 774 45.40 0.83 81.34
C ALA A 774 46.75 1.57 81.28
N LYS A 775 47.56 1.29 80.24
CA LYS A 775 48.93 1.83 80.11
C LYS A 775 49.00 3.24 79.54
N GLN A 776 48.08 3.60 78.64
CA GLN A 776 48.13 4.88 77.93
C GLN A 776 46.84 5.67 78.10
N HIS A 777 46.95 6.99 77.96
CA HIS A 777 45.82 7.92 78.05
C HIS A 777 45.35 8.33 76.64
N THR A 778 46.28 8.37 75.68
CA THR A 778 45.99 8.70 74.30
C THR A 778 46.78 7.80 73.35
N TYR A 779 46.22 7.54 72.18
CA TYR A 779 46.89 6.86 71.07
C TYR A 779 46.90 7.76 69.84
N ARG A 780 48.09 8.05 69.32
CA ARG A 780 48.25 8.85 68.11
C ARG A 780 48.44 7.96 66.90
N PHE A 781 47.53 8.09 65.93
CA PHE A 781 47.62 7.42 64.64
C PHE A 781 48.14 8.39 63.60
N MET A 782 49.04 7.90 62.75
CA MET A 782 49.59 8.63 61.62
C MET A 782 49.45 7.75 60.38
N PHE A 783 48.98 8.32 59.28
CA PHE A 783 48.82 7.60 58.02
C PHE A 783 48.97 8.51 56.82
N THR A 784 49.42 7.93 55.72
CA THR A 784 49.53 8.61 54.43
C THR A 784 48.37 8.20 53.55
N VAL A 785 47.85 9.13 52.76
CA VAL A 785 46.90 8.84 51.69
C VAL A 785 47.62 9.08 50.39
N ARG A 786 47.73 8.03 49.58
CA ARG A 786 48.31 8.11 48.25
C ARG A 786 47.26 7.86 47.20
N ASP A 787 47.35 8.62 46.13
CA ASP A 787 46.61 8.31 44.92
C ASP A 787 47.14 6.97 44.34
N TYR A 788 46.25 6.00 44.14
CA TYR A 788 46.65 4.65 43.71
C TYR A 788 47.32 4.65 42.31
N SER A 789 46.93 5.58 41.43
CA SER A 789 47.41 5.64 40.05
C SER A 789 48.76 6.32 39.90
N SER A 790 48.99 7.40 40.65
CA SER A 790 50.19 8.25 40.58
C SER A 790 51.18 8.01 41.72
N ASN A 791 50.76 7.32 42.78
CA ASN A 791 51.53 7.07 44.01
C ASN A 791 52.00 8.36 44.71
N LEU A 792 51.39 9.51 44.40
CA LEU A 792 51.63 10.80 45.05
C LEU A 792 50.78 10.95 46.31
N TYR A 793 51.27 11.72 47.29
CA TYR A 793 50.52 12.04 48.51
C TYR A 793 49.38 13.02 48.22
N VAL A 794 48.26 12.81 48.90
CA VAL A 794 47.05 13.65 48.78
C VAL A 794 46.84 14.38 50.10
N ASP A 795 46.93 15.71 50.09
CA ASP A 795 46.93 16.56 51.30
C ASP A 795 45.63 17.35 51.52
N ASN A 796 44.72 17.32 50.56
CA ASN A 796 43.53 18.16 50.51
C ASN A 796 42.23 17.42 50.91
N PHE A 797 42.31 16.26 51.55
CA PHE A 797 41.11 15.59 52.04
C PHE A 797 40.66 16.11 53.40
N ASN A 798 39.36 16.39 53.49
CA ASN A 798 38.68 16.59 54.76
C ASN A 798 38.31 15.22 55.33
N LEU A 799 39.17 14.64 56.15
CA LEU A 799 39.01 13.29 56.70
C LEU A 799 38.49 13.33 58.14
N GLU A 800 37.74 12.29 58.50
CA GLU A 800 37.43 11.96 59.89
C GLU A 800 37.71 10.47 60.16
N ALA A 801 38.13 10.17 61.39
CA ALA A 801 38.31 8.81 61.87
C ALA A 801 37.15 8.45 62.79
N ILE A 802 36.55 7.29 62.61
CA ILE A 802 35.46 6.80 63.45
C ILE A 802 35.91 5.52 64.12
N LEU A 803 35.98 5.52 65.46
CA LEU A 803 36.20 4.32 66.27
C LEU A 803 34.85 3.67 66.57
N GLU A 804 34.72 2.38 66.25
CA GLU A 804 33.52 1.59 66.52
C GLU A 804 33.89 0.27 67.17
N PHE A 805 33.22 -0.11 68.25
CA PHE A 805 33.34 -1.45 68.84
C PHE A 805 32.06 -1.82 69.58
N LYS A 806 31.86 -3.12 69.84
CA LYS A 806 30.68 -3.62 70.56
C LYS A 806 31.06 -4.34 71.85
N VAL A 807 30.30 -4.08 72.91
CA VAL A 807 30.39 -4.82 74.18
C VAL A 807 29.00 -5.21 74.62
N ASN A 808 28.75 -6.52 74.82
CA ASN A 808 27.44 -7.07 75.18
C ASN A 808 26.30 -6.51 74.29
N ASP A 809 26.50 -6.56 72.97
CA ASP A 809 25.58 -6.07 71.92
C ASP A 809 25.27 -4.56 71.92
N LYS A 810 25.96 -3.76 72.72
CA LYS A 810 25.89 -2.29 72.65
C LYS A 810 27.04 -1.74 71.81
N LEU A 811 26.70 -0.92 70.82
CA LEU A 811 27.67 -0.22 69.97
C LEU A 811 28.20 1.02 70.70
N TYR A 812 29.53 1.14 70.74
CA TYR A 812 30.24 2.38 71.01
C TYR A 812 30.73 2.95 69.68
N GLN A 813 30.54 4.26 69.48
CA GLN A 813 31.02 4.97 68.32
C GLN A 813 31.51 6.36 68.73
N GLU A 814 32.71 6.73 68.29
CA GLU A 814 33.30 8.05 68.56
C GLU A 814 34.06 8.55 67.31
N THR A 815 33.88 9.82 66.98
CA THR A 815 34.50 10.45 65.80
C THR A 815 35.63 11.38 66.22
N PHE A 816 36.77 11.23 65.54
CA PHE A 816 37.98 12.01 65.75
C PHE A 816 38.29 12.85 64.51
N VAL A 817 38.65 14.11 64.76
CA VAL A 817 39.10 15.03 63.71
C VAL A 817 40.51 14.63 63.29
N ILE A 818 40.72 14.52 61.98
CA ILE A 818 42.03 14.27 61.41
C ILE A 818 42.63 15.60 60.96
N SER A 819 43.91 15.80 61.26
CA SER A 819 44.68 16.96 60.80
C SER A 819 45.81 16.52 59.87
N TYR A 820 46.07 17.27 58.81
CA TYR A 820 47.22 17.04 57.93
C TYR A 820 48.47 17.74 58.46
N ILE A 821 49.60 17.03 58.48
CA ILE A 821 50.90 17.55 58.91
C ILE A 821 51.75 17.75 57.66
N VAL A 822 51.88 19.01 57.24
CA VAL A 822 52.52 19.40 55.97
C VAL A 822 53.94 18.86 55.85
N ASP A 823 54.79 19.07 56.87
CA ASP A 823 56.21 18.69 56.83
C ASP A 823 56.47 17.18 56.75
N LEU A 824 55.46 16.35 57.08
CA LEU A 824 55.57 14.90 57.11
C LEU A 824 54.71 14.21 56.03
N GLU A 825 54.02 15.00 55.20
CA GLU A 825 53.09 14.52 54.18
C GLU A 825 52.07 13.48 54.69
N THR A 826 51.63 13.66 55.94
CA THR A 826 50.93 12.62 56.71
C THR A 826 49.73 13.19 57.44
N TYR A 827 48.62 12.46 57.45
CA TYR A 827 47.48 12.73 58.30
C TYR A 827 47.68 12.14 59.68
N ALA A 828 47.18 12.82 60.70
CA ALA A 828 47.21 12.35 62.07
C ALA A 828 45.89 12.62 62.80
N PHE A 829 45.53 11.70 63.68
CA PHE A 829 44.50 11.92 64.70
C PHE A 829 44.94 11.27 66.00
N THR A 830 44.37 11.75 67.10
CA THR A 830 44.65 11.21 68.43
C THR A 830 43.34 10.73 69.03
N ILE A 831 43.32 9.46 69.44
CA ILE A 831 42.24 8.90 70.25
C ILE A 831 42.51 9.25 71.69
N ASP A 832 41.62 10.01 72.31
CA ASP A 832 41.57 10.19 73.76
C ASP A 832 40.75 9.05 74.38
N LEU A 833 41.36 8.33 75.32
CA LEU A 833 40.75 7.16 75.92
C LEU A 833 39.87 7.50 77.13
N GLU A 834 39.72 8.75 77.54
CA GLU A 834 38.86 9.10 78.69
C GLU A 834 37.40 8.63 78.50
N ASN A 835 36.82 8.90 77.33
CA ASN A 835 35.44 8.50 77.01
C ASN A 835 35.31 6.98 76.90
N VAL A 836 36.28 6.35 76.25
CA VAL A 836 36.37 4.88 76.11
C VAL A 836 36.51 4.22 77.49
N LYS A 837 37.39 4.72 78.37
CA LYS A 837 37.56 4.23 79.76
C LYS A 837 36.29 4.40 80.57
N LYS A 838 35.64 5.57 80.49
CA LYS A 838 34.38 5.83 81.18
C LYS A 838 33.29 4.86 80.72
N TYR A 839 33.16 4.66 79.42
CA TYR A 839 32.20 3.70 78.85
C TYR A 839 32.49 2.27 79.31
N LEU A 840 33.75 1.83 79.25
CA LEU A 840 34.17 0.47 79.59
C LEU A 840 34.22 0.18 81.10
N SER A 841 34.36 1.20 81.96
CA SER A 841 34.38 1.06 83.43
C SER A 841 33.13 0.37 83.99
N GLY A 842 31.99 0.51 83.32
CA GLY A 842 30.75 -0.18 83.69
C GLY A 842 30.77 -1.69 83.42
N PHE A 843 31.64 -2.15 82.52
CA PHE A 843 31.72 -3.54 82.06
C PHE A 843 32.90 -4.31 82.68
N TRP A 844 33.96 -3.63 83.12
CA TRP A 844 35.22 -4.24 83.58
C TRP A 844 35.32 -4.40 85.11
N LYS A 845 34.32 -5.02 85.74
CA LYS A 845 34.21 -5.11 87.22
C LYS A 845 35.09 -6.18 87.90
N ASN A 846 35.82 -7.04 87.18
CA ASN A 846 36.70 -8.06 87.76
C ASN A 846 38.02 -8.12 86.97
N GLY A 847 39.16 -8.05 87.66
CA GLY A 847 40.52 -7.90 87.10
C GLY A 847 41.09 -9.08 86.30
N LYS A 848 40.35 -9.58 85.30
CA LYS A 848 40.90 -10.41 84.21
C LYS A 848 41.01 -9.57 82.95
N THR A 849 42.09 -9.79 82.18
CA THR A 849 42.30 -9.23 80.84
C THR A 849 41.02 -9.32 80.02
N GLN A 850 40.48 -8.17 79.59
CA GLN A 850 39.34 -8.11 78.66
C GLN A 850 39.85 -7.54 77.32
N LEU A 851 39.61 -8.28 76.24
CA LEU A 851 39.94 -7.90 74.87
C LEU A 851 38.63 -7.63 74.12
N ILE A 852 38.55 -6.50 73.42
CA ILE A 852 37.39 -6.11 72.61
C ILE A 852 37.89 -5.80 71.20
N ASP A 853 37.34 -6.48 70.20
CA ASP A 853 37.62 -6.14 68.81
C ASP A 853 36.85 -4.88 68.43
N GLY A 854 37.57 -3.96 67.79
CA GLY A 854 37.06 -2.70 67.30
C GLY A 854 37.60 -2.38 65.93
N GLU A 855 37.07 -1.31 65.35
CA GLU A 855 37.39 -0.87 64.02
C GLU A 855 37.54 0.66 64.01
N ILE A 856 38.58 1.13 63.34
CA ILE A 856 38.74 2.53 62.99
C ILE A 856 38.48 2.68 61.50
N THR A 857 37.45 3.44 61.13
CA THR A 857 37.15 3.78 59.74
C THR A 857 37.61 5.19 59.43
N ILE A 858 38.47 5.35 58.43
CA ILE A 858 38.83 6.64 57.84
C ILE A 858 37.81 6.97 56.75
N LYS A 859 37.05 8.05 56.93
CA LYS A 859 36.07 8.54 55.97
C LYS A 859 36.46 9.91 55.46
N ASN A 860 36.12 10.19 54.20
CA ASN A 860 36.09 11.57 53.74
C ASN A 860 34.77 12.18 54.18
N LYS A 861 34.87 13.25 54.98
CA LYS A 861 33.75 13.94 55.61
C LYS A 861 32.81 14.59 54.59
N ALA A 862 33.33 14.98 53.43
CA ALA A 862 32.53 15.63 52.40
C ALA A 862 31.59 14.63 51.68
N ASN A 863 32.07 13.43 51.37
CA ASN A 863 31.31 12.45 50.59
C ASN A 863 30.82 11.24 51.40
N ASN A 864 31.15 11.16 52.69
CA ASN A 864 30.85 10.03 53.60
C ASN A 864 31.35 8.68 53.09
N ILE A 865 32.34 8.68 52.17
CA ILE A 865 32.91 7.47 51.60
C ILE A 865 34.02 6.99 52.54
N ALA A 866 33.91 5.75 52.99
CA ALA A 866 34.99 5.07 53.70
C ALA A 866 36.15 4.83 52.73
N ILE A 867 37.32 5.33 53.09
CA ILE A 867 38.54 5.22 52.29
C ILE A 867 39.43 4.11 52.85
N ARG A 868 39.37 3.85 54.17
CA ARG A 868 40.09 2.75 54.81
C ARG A 868 39.39 2.28 56.08
N HIS A 869 39.51 0.98 56.32
CA HIS A 869 39.12 0.30 57.55
C HIS A 869 40.37 -0.26 58.22
N LEU A 870 40.49 -0.11 59.54
CA LEU A 870 41.59 -0.62 60.35
C LEU A 870 41.01 -1.38 61.55
N LEU A 871 41.25 -2.69 61.60
CA LEU A 871 40.86 -3.50 62.74
C LEU A 871 41.84 -3.27 63.90
N ILE A 872 41.32 -3.17 65.10
CA ILE A 872 42.09 -2.97 66.34
C ILE A 872 41.50 -3.84 67.46
N THR A 873 42.29 -4.09 68.50
CA THR A 873 41.85 -4.74 69.74
C THR A 873 42.06 -3.77 70.90
N ILE A 874 41.02 -3.54 71.69
CA ILE A 874 41.06 -2.70 72.90
C ILE A 874 41.25 -3.62 74.10
N GLU A 875 42.26 -3.34 74.93
CA GLU A 875 42.64 -4.16 76.08
C GLU A 875 42.78 -3.37 77.39
N ASN A 876 42.63 -4.08 78.51
CA ASN A 876 42.80 -3.55 79.87
C ASN A 876 43.93 -4.28 80.62
N GLU A 877 45.19 -4.05 80.24
CA GLU A 877 46.36 -4.71 80.87
C GLU A 877 47.41 -3.76 81.43
#